data_AF-A0AAN8A976-F1
#
_entry.id   AF-A0AAN8A976-F1
#
_cell.length_a   1.000
_cell.length_b   1.000
_cell.length_c   1.000
_cell.angle_alpha   90.00
_cell.angle_beta   90.00
_cell.angle_gamma   90.00
#
_symmetry.space_group_name_H-M   'P 1'
#
loop_
_entity.id
_entity.type
_entity.pdbx_description
1 polymer ?
#
loop_
_entity_poly.entity_id
_entity_poly.type
_entity_poly.pdbx_seq_one_letter_code
_entity_poly.pdbx_strand_id
1 'polypeptide(L)'
;MAISVGGVLSGVNPFEYNAGSPVTLFLFQVCLILAMCNLLHLIFARIRQPKVISEVIAGVILGPTVFGQIQNYTNTVFPKSSIPGLSLTANLGIILFMFFLGLEVDLQFIKKNIKTAVTIGLATLAVPFGCGCLISIPLFHNYANKDPNGRTIKFTVFMIFIAVSMSVTAFPVLCRILNELRLIKDRAGIIVLGAGIINDILGWILLALSIILSNSESNPVNTVYILLCTFGWFLIYFYPVRYILKWALIKTHELDRSRPSPFATMCILFIMFVSAYFTDIIGVHAIFGAFIAGLIVPRDNNYVIKLAERMEDIPNIILIPIYFAVAGLNVDLTLLNEGKDWGFVFACIGIAIASKVISGCIVAKLNGLFCRESLAVGILMSCKGIVEIVVLTVGLNSGIINQKIYGIFILMALVSTFVTTPLTMIAYPDHYRKEINDIINKKDVESETSSIQSLSTVPITASKNKLNTYKDLKVFQISEIVTIINNSEEISACLEMLNYFTLGNNQHNPVSVPLNNINLTKNSNSSSSKVFPRFKRLTKSLTHSTEDSISTLTVIEENHCIFEQCLPLKAIHLRLLTERTTDLLQSSTLYNDDPHFTANSDSLLQIFFMFARLAKVPFSSEVIFSTMKEKAININTLSLIESSLVFFPLKGTSYQSKDSSVLNDDRYKSFDHIFSHILGSNELPSNYFSQLTELKSNILFLISNNSDRLNVDRFKTKNFYLLLQNPNITSSDLLAIYLFLLINYRGRKNQYNIKTSIFINEKNSHFIDNLCSVFEDQSWFEISSIDIILINPNVKNESDISCECFIKCVLENIRLTEKEDMLEEATFIIAERYFVGGNPFSDEVKDIILEGANKRFNILITHHYSSLNNKFLG
;
A
#
# COMPACT_ATOMS: atom_id res chain seq x y z
N MET A 1 -19.14 61.98 -4.38
CA MET A 1 -17.69 61.72 -4.42
C MET A 1 -17.50 60.50 -5.30
N ALA A 2 -16.88 60.64 -6.48
CA ALA A 2 -16.93 59.61 -7.50
C ALA A 2 -16.09 58.38 -7.11
N ILE A 3 -16.70 57.19 -7.17
CA ILE A 3 -15.99 55.91 -7.03
C ILE A 3 -15.14 55.76 -8.29
N SER A 4 -13.85 56.07 -8.20
CA SER A 4 -12.96 56.11 -9.36
C SER A 4 -12.64 54.69 -9.86
N VAL A 5 -13.45 54.19 -10.78
CA VAL A 5 -13.15 53.01 -11.63
C VAL A 5 -12.11 53.40 -12.71
N GLY A 6 -11.08 54.14 -12.31
CA GLY A 6 -9.96 54.58 -13.13
C GLY A 6 -8.75 53.70 -12.88
N GLY A 7 -8.04 53.34 -13.95
CA GLY A 7 -6.77 52.61 -13.82
C GLY A 7 -5.61 53.55 -13.49
N VAL A 8 -4.39 52.99 -13.44
CA VAL A 8 -3.14 53.78 -13.28
C VAL A 8 -2.99 54.82 -14.39
N LEU A 9 -3.44 54.49 -15.62
CA LEU A 9 -3.49 55.42 -16.77
C LEU A 9 -4.46 56.60 -16.57
N SER A 10 -5.38 56.52 -15.61
CA SER A 10 -6.29 57.60 -15.21
C SER A 10 -5.76 58.44 -14.04
N GLY A 11 -4.51 58.21 -13.62
CA GLY A 11 -3.88 58.91 -12.49
C GLY A 11 -4.20 58.32 -11.10
N VAL A 12 -4.88 57.17 -11.03
CA VAL A 12 -5.20 56.51 -9.75
C VAL A 12 -3.99 55.73 -9.24
N ASN A 13 -3.58 55.97 -7.99
CA ASN A 13 -2.46 55.26 -7.37
C ASN A 13 -2.91 53.84 -6.95
N PRO A 14 -2.29 52.76 -7.48
CA PRO A 14 -2.70 51.39 -7.16
C PRO A 14 -2.38 50.96 -5.71
N PHE A 15 -1.54 51.72 -5.00
CA PHE A 15 -1.18 51.47 -3.60
C PHE A 15 -2.07 52.20 -2.59
N GLU A 16 -2.97 53.08 -3.05
CA GLU A 16 -3.91 53.76 -2.16
C GLU A 16 -5.12 52.85 -1.87
N TYR A 17 -5.37 52.58 -0.58
CA TYR A 17 -6.45 51.68 -0.19
C TYR A 17 -7.83 52.32 -0.40
N ASN A 18 -8.57 51.83 -1.40
CA ASN A 18 -9.94 52.22 -1.66
C ASN A 18 -10.93 51.16 -1.12
N ALA A 19 -11.72 51.52 -0.10
CA ALA A 19 -12.71 50.62 0.49
C ALA A 19 -13.81 50.16 -0.49
N GLY A 20 -14.09 50.91 -1.56
CA GLY A 20 -15.02 50.51 -2.61
C GLY A 20 -14.42 49.57 -3.66
N SER A 21 -13.09 49.41 -3.70
CA SER A 21 -12.39 48.53 -4.66
C SER A 21 -11.05 48.00 -4.10
N PRO A 22 -11.05 47.25 -2.97
CA PRO A 22 -9.83 46.83 -2.28
C PRO A 22 -8.98 45.80 -3.07
N VAL A 23 -9.53 45.26 -4.17
CA VAL A 23 -8.96 44.17 -4.97
C VAL A 23 -7.58 44.50 -5.53
N THR A 24 -7.33 45.73 -5.99
CA THR A 24 -6.05 46.11 -6.62
C THR A 24 -4.87 45.97 -5.67
N LEU A 25 -4.97 46.53 -4.47
CA LEU A 25 -3.94 46.42 -3.44
C LEU A 25 -3.84 44.99 -2.89
N PHE A 26 -4.97 44.32 -2.69
CA PHE A 26 -5.00 42.93 -2.25
C PHE A 26 -4.25 41.97 -3.21
N LEU A 27 -4.48 42.10 -4.53
CA LEU A 27 -3.75 41.30 -5.52
C LEU A 27 -2.24 41.59 -5.49
N PHE A 28 -1.84 42.85 -5.35
CA PHE A 28 -0.42 43.20 -5.17
C PHE A 28 0.18 42.55 -3.91
N GLN A 29 -0.51 42.64 -2.77
CA GLN A 29 -0.08 42.01 -1.51
C GLN A 29 0.07 40.50 -1.65
N VAL A 30 -0.90 39.82 -2.27
CA VAL A 30 -0.85 38.37 -2.53
C VAL A 30 0.34 38.02 -3.44
N CYS A 31 0.55 38.75 -4.54
CA CYS A 31 1.71 38.54 -5.41
C CYS A 31 3.04 38.73 -4.67
N LEU A 32 3.16 39.78 -3.86
CA LEU A 32 4.36 40.06 -3.06
C LEU A 32 4.65 38.95 -2.04
N ILE A 33 3.62 38.51 -1.31
CA ILE A 33 3.69 37.41 -0.35
C ILE A 33 4.12 36.12 -1.04
N LEU A 34 3.43 35.70 -2.12
CA LEU A 34 3.73 34.46 -2.82
C LEU A 34 5.14 34.48 -3.45
N ALA A 35 5.58 35.62 -3.99
CA ALA A 35 6.94 35.77 -4.50
C ALA A 35 7.98 35.60 -3.37
N MET A 36 7.78 36.24 -2.21
CA MET A 36 8.72 36.19 -1.10
C MET A 36 8.77 34.79 -0.45
N CYS A 37 7.62 34.16 -0.22
CA CYS A 37 7.53 32.79 0.29
C CYS A 37 8.29 31.80 -0.59
N ASN A 38 8.11 31.87 -1.92
CA ASN A 38 8.79 30.96 -2.85
C ASN A 38 10.28 31.28 -2.99
N LEU A 39 10.69 32.55 -3.00
CA LEU A 39 12.10 32.95 -3.06
C LEU A 39 12.89 32.42 -1.85
N LEU A 40 12.34 32.57 -0.64
CA LEU A 40 12.94 32.00 0.57
C LEU A 40 12.92 30.47 0.54
N HIS A 41 11.86 29.85 0.02
CA HIS A 41 11.78 28.39 -0.09
C HIS A 41 12.88 27.82 -1.01
N LEU A 42 13.23 28.49 -2.12
CA LEU A 42 14.34 28.06 -2.99
C LEU A 42 15.70 28.01 -2.27
N ILE A 43 15.91 28.87 -1.27
CA ILE A 43 17.12 28.89 -0.43
C ILE A 43 17.02 27.79 0.64
N PHE A 44 15.92 27.72 1.37
CA PHE A 44 15.73 26.81 2.50
C PHE A 44 15.52 25.34 2.09
N ALA A 45 14.98 25.07 0.91
CA ALA A 45 14.88 23.72 0.35
C ALA A 45 16.26 23.06 0.16
N ARG A 46 17.31 23.83 -0.13
CA ARG A 46 18.70 23.32 -0.20
C ARG A 46 19.20 22.78 1.14
N ILE A 47 18.63 23.25 2.25
CA ILE A 47 18.94 22.84 3.63
C ILE A 47 17.88 21.84 4.15
N ARG A 48 17.01 21.30 3.28
CA ARG A 48 15.90 20.37 3.62
C ARG A 48 14.95 20.92 4.69
N GLN A 49 14.63 22.22 4.61
CA GLN A 49 13.71 22.87 5.54
C GLN A 49 12.29 22.93 4.97
N PRO A 50 11.24 22.59 5.75
CA PRO A 50 9.85 22.64 5.31
C PRO A 50 9.39 24.02 4.82
N LYS A 51 8.53 24.04 3.79
CA LYS A 51 8.00 25.26 3.16
C LYS A 51 7.32 26.24 4.16
N VAL A 52 6.67 25.71 5.19
CA VAL A 52 6.01 26.51 6.26
C VAL A 52 6.99 27.47 6.94
N ILE A 53 8.26 27.09 7.10
CA ILE A 53 9.29 27.96 7.70
C ILE A 53 9.55 29.18 6.81
N SER A 54 9.72 28.97 5.50
CA SER A 54 9.86 30.07 4.52
C SER A 54 8.62 30.96 4.45
N GLU A 55 7.41 30.41 4.61
CA GLU A 55 6.16 31.17 4.52
C GLU A 55 5.96 32.10 5.73
N VAL A 56 6.24 31.63 6.94
CA VAL A 56 6.20 32.47 8.15
C VAL A 56 7.32 33.51 8.13
N ILE A 57 8.56 33.11 7.79
CA ILE A 57 9.70 34.04 7.73
C ILE A 57 9.50 35.11 6.64
N ALA A 58 8.85 34.79 5.51
CA ALA A 58 8.43 35.79 4.53
C ALA A 58 7.51 36.84 5.17
N GLY A 59 6.52 36.42 5.95
CA GLY A 59 5.65 37.32 6.72
C GLY A 59 6.41 38.20 7.70
N VAL A 60 7.37 37.63 8.46
CA VAL A 60 8.21 38.39 9.41
C VAL A 60 9.07 39.45 8.69
N ILE A 61 9.60 39.13 7.51
CA ILE A 61 10.41 40.08 6.72
C ILE A 61 9.53 41.18 6.09
N LEU A 62 8.35 40.82 5.55
CA LEU A 62 7.39 41.77 5.00
C LEU A 62 6.70 42.62 6.09
N GLY A 63 6.79 42.20 7.35
CA GLY A 63 6.13 42.83 8.50
C GLY A 63 6.92 43.98 9.14
N PRO A 64 6.49 44.47 10.33
CA PRO A 64 7.11 45.59 11.03
C PRO A 64 8.58 45.32 11.42
N THR A 65 8.94 44.06 11.58
CA THR A 65 10.27 43.63 12.03
C THR A 65 11.41 44.01 11.06
N VAL A 66 11.22 43.89 9.74
CA VAL A 66 12.29 44.17 8.76
C VAL A 66 11.89 45.26 7.77
N PHE A 67 11.03 44.98 6.79
CA PHE A 67 10.67 45.98 5.77
C PHE A 67 9.81 47.11 6.34
N GLY A 68 9.03 46.86 7.41
CA GLY A 68 8.29 47.93 8.09
C GLY A 68 9.14 48.96 8.84
N GLN A 69 10.46 48.76 8.96
CA GLN A 69 11.39 49.79 9.39
C GLN A 69 11.70 50.82 8.27
N ILE A 70 11.40 50.50 7.01
CA ILE A 70 11.54 51.43 5.89
C ILE A 70 10.43 52.47 5.97
N GLN A 71 10.80 53.75 5.96
CA GLN A 71 9.84 54.85 6.08
C GLN A 71 8.74 54.76 5.01
N ASN A 72 7.48 54.92 5.43
CA ASN A 72 6.25 54.81 4.63
C ASN A 72 5.93 53.42 4.03
N TYR A 73 6.82 52.41 4.07
CA TYR A 73 6.57 51.08 3.49
C TYR A 73 5.29 50.44 4.04
N THR A 74 5.16 50.34 5.37
CA THR A 74 3.98 49.72 6.00
C THR A 74 2.68 50.43 5.64
N ASN A 75 2.70 51.77 5.56
CA ASN A 75 1.51 52.56 5.24
C ASN A 75 1.10 52.47 3.76
N THR A 76 2.04 52.17 2.86
CA THR A 76 1.80 52.07 1.41
C THR A 76 1.49 50.64 0.96
N VAL A 77 2.17 49.64 1.51
CA VAL A 77 2.05 48.24 1.08
C VAL A 77 1.10 47.44 1.96
N PHE A 78 1.10 47.66 3.28
CA PHE A 78 0.25 46.96 4.24
C PHE A 78 -0.53 47.92 5.17
N PRO A 79 -1.30 48.89 4.61
CA PRO A 79 -2.09 49.80 5.43
C PRO A 79 -3.07 49.02 6.30
N LYS A 80 -3.26 49.46 7.55
CA LYS A 80 -4.10 48.77 8.56
C LYS A 80 -5.52 48.44 8.05
N SER A 81 -6.08 49.28 7.17
CA SER A 81 -7.39 49.10 6.54
C SER A 81 -7.46 47.91 5.57
N SER A 82 -6.33 47.45 5.01
CA SER A 82 -6.25 46.32 4.08
C SER A 82 -6.09 44.96 4.77
N ILE A 83 -5.49 44.94 5.97
CA ILE A 83 -5.19 43.72 6.74
C ILE A 83 -6.44 42.85 6.95
N PRO A 84 -7.63 43.37 7.31
CA PRO A 84 -8.84 42.53 7.48
C PRO A 84 -9.23 41.72 6.24
N GLY A 85 -9.03 42.25 5.03
CA GLY A 85 -9.30 41.52 3.79
C GLY A 85 -8.31 40.36 3.58
N LEU A 86 -7.02 40.63 3.84
CA LEU A 86 -5.96 39.61 3.77
C LEU A 86 -6.17 38.51 4.85
N SER A 87 -6.55 38.90 6.07
CA SER A 87 -6.91 37.99 7.16
C SER A 87 -8.15 37.15 6.85
N LEU A 88 -9.14 37.68 6.11
CA LEU A 88 -10.31 36.90 5.69
C LEU A 88 -9.91 35.79 4.70
N THR A 89 -9.07 36.09 3.70
CA THR A 89 -8.55 35.08 2.77
C THR A 89 -7.67 34.04 3.48
N ALA A 90 -6.80 34.49 4.39
CA ALA A 90 -6.00 33.63 5.26
C ALA A 90 -6.90 32.66 6.07
N ASN A 91 -7.95 33.19 6.72
CA ASN A 91 -8.89 32.41 7.53
C ASN A 91 -9.68 31.39 6.69
N LEU A 92 -10.03 31.71 5.44
CA LEU A 92 -10.63 30.75 4.52
C LEU A 92 -9.64 29.64 4.10
N GLY A 93 -8.37 29.99 3.92
CA GLY A 93 -7.27 29.04 3.66
C GLY A 93 -7.10 27.99 4.75
N ILE A 94 -7.05 28.43 6.01
CA ILE A 94 -6.94 27.52 7.15
C ILE A 94 -8.20 26.68 7.38
N ILE A 95 -9.41 27.22 7.14
CA ILE A 95 -10.66 26.44 7.16
C ILE A 95 -10.56 25.25 6.17
N LEU A 96 -10.17 25.52 4.93
CA LEU A 96 -9.96 24.47 3.92
C LEU A 96 -8.85 23.49 4.34
N PHE A 97 -7.69 23.98 4.77
CA PHE A 97 -6.60 23.13 5.25
C PHE A 97 -7.03 22.18 6.37
N MET A 98 -7.82 22.66 7.33
CA MET A 98 -8.27 21.86 8.47
C MET A 98 -9.32 20.82 8.08
N PHE A 99 -10.09 21.09 7.02
CA PHE A 99 -10.91 20.08 6.38
C PHE A 99 -10.06 18.96 5.73
N PHE A 100 -9.00 19.29 4.98
CA PHE A 100 -8.06 18.28 4.45
C PHE A 100 -7.34 17.51 5.55
N LEU A 101 -6.93 18.17 6.64
CA LEU A 101 -6.38 17.49 7.81
C LEU A 101 -7.37 16.50 8.43
N GLY A 102 -8.66 16.85 8.50
CA GLY A 102 -9.72 15.94 8.94
C GLY A 102 -9.91 14.73 8.00
N LEU A 103 -9.70 14.91 6.69
CA LEU A 103 -9.69 13.85 5.70
C LEU A 103 -8.50 12.88 5.89
N GLU A 104 -7.30 13.40 6.11
CA GLU A 104 -6.05 12.63 6.23
C GLU A 104 -5.95 11.74 7.48
N VAL A 105 -6.64 12.07 8.58
CA VAL A 105 -6.49 11.38 9.87
C VAL A 105 -7.04 9.95 9.81
N ASP A 106 -6.21 8.98 9.42
CA ASP A 106 -6.57 7.56 9.48
C ASP A 106 -6.27 6.88 10.82
N LEU A 107 -7.36 6.49 11.50
CA LEU A 107 -7.32 5.79 12.78
C LEU A 107 -7.08 4.27 12.60
N GLN A 108 -7.17 3.73 11.38
CA GLN A 108 -6.91 2.30 11.15
C GLN A 108 -5.41 2.02 11.06
N PHE A 109 -4.64 2.87 10.36
CA PHE A 109 -3.18 2.79 10.21
C PHE A 109 -2.42 2.64 11.54
N ILE A 110 -2.87 3.31 12.61
CA ILE A 110 -2.14 3.37 13.90
C ILE A 110 -2.29 2.07 14.72
N LYS A 111 -3.27 1.21 14.42
CA LYS A 111 -3.68 0.09 15.32
C LYS A 111 -2.54 -0.85 15.75
N LYS A 112 -1.58 -1.16 14.88
CA LYS A 112 -0.48 -2.11 15.18
C LYS A 112 0.46 -1.59 16.29
N ASN A 113 0.66 -0.28 16.39
CA ASN A 113 1.60 0.36 17.34
C ASN A 113 0.92 1.33 18.35
N ILE A 114 -0.41 1.30 18.46
CA ILE A 114 -1.19 2.33 19.15
C ILE A 114 -0.81 2.51 20.63
N LYS A 115 -0.44 1.46 21.35
CA LYS A 115 -0.03 1.56 22.78
C LYS A 115 1.23 2.41 22.96
N THR A 116 2.23 2.20 22.10
CA THR A 116 3.49 2.95 22.12
C THR A 116 3.27 4.39 21.65
N ALA A 117 2.50 4.59 20.58
CA ALA A 117 2.13 5.91 20.10
C ALA A 117 1.35 6.75 21.15
N VAL A 118 0.36 6.15 21.82
CA VAL A 118 -0.43 6.80 22.88
C VAL A 118 0.42 7.21 24.08
N THR A 119 1.30 6.31 24.57
CA THR A 119 2.14 6.64 25.74
C THR A 119 3.13 7.76 25.44
N ILE A 120 3.73 7.76 24.24
CA ILE A 120 4.65 8.82 23.81
C ILE A 120 3.92 10.14 23.55
N GLY A 121 2.76 10.12 22.88
CA GLY A 121 1.91 11.31 22.68
C GLY A 121 1.54 11.96 24.01
N LEU A 122 0.88 11.20 24.90
CA LEU A 122 0.47 11.71 26.21
C LEU A 122 1.64 12.27 27.04
N ALA A 123 2.80 11.62 27.04
CA ALA A 123 3.97 12.11 27.77
C ALA A 123 4.58 13.38 27.15
N THR A 124 4.71 13.41 25.81
CA THR A 124 5.23 14.57 25.07
C THR A 124 4.25 15.74 25.02
N LEU A 125 2.99 15.54 25.40
CA LEU A 125 2.03 16.61 25.63
C LEU A 125 2.03 17.05 27.10
N ALA A 126 1.95 16.13 28.06
CA ALA A 126 1.81 16.45 29.48
C ALA A 126 3.04 17.13 30.09
N VAL A 127 4.26 16.69 29.74
CA VAL A 127 5.49 17.26 30.32
C VAL A 127 5.71 18.72 29.87
N PRO A 128 5.66 19.05 28.55
CA PRO A 128 5.78 20.45 28.12
C PRO A 128 4.58 21.32 28.55
N PHE A 129 3.38 20.75 28.70
CA PHE A 129 2.23 21.48 29.27
C PHE A 129 2.53 21.92 30.71
N GLY A 130 3.05 21.01 31.55
CA GLY A 130 3.50 21.35 32.91
C GLY A 130 4.61 22.42 32.92
N CYS A 131 5.60 22.32 32.02
CA CYS A 131 6.62 23.35 31.85
C CYS A 131 6.04 24.71 31.41
N GLY A 132 5.04 24.72 30.52
CA GLY A 132 4.35 25.93 30.08
C GLY A 132 3.55 26.58 31.22
N CYS A 133 2.89 25.80 32.08
CA CYS A 133 2.26 26.31 33.30
C CYS A 133 3.29 27.01 34.21
N LEU A 134 4.50 26.47 34.36
CA LEU A 134 5.57 27.09 35.14
C LEU A 134 6.11 28.38 34.49
N ILE A 135 6.33 28.39 33.17
CA ILE A 135 6.77 29.58 32.42
C ILE A 135 5.71 30.69 32.41
N SER A 136 4.43 30.34 32.45
CA SER A 136 3.35 31.31 32.45
C SER A 136 3.36 32.23 33.68
N ILE A 137 3.87 31.77 34.83
CA ILE A 137 3.96 32.56 36.08
C ILE A 137 4.82 33.83 35.88
N PRO A 138 6.11 33.76 35.47
CA PRO A 138 6.92 34.93 35.21
C PRO A 138 6.49 35.69 33.95
N LEU A 139 5.94 35.02 32.92
CA LEU A 139 5.43 35.72 31.73
C LEU A 139 4.25 36.65 32.09
N PHE A 140 3.31 36.16 32.90
CA PHE A 140 2.11 36.91 33.31
C PHE A 140 2.48 38.17 34.11
N HIS A 141 3.38 38.03 35.09
CA HIS A 141 3.83 39.13 35.94
C HIS A 141 4.55 40.24 35.16
N ASN A 142 5.33 39.90 34.12
CA ASN A 142 6.09 40.89 33.36
C ASN A 142 5.30 41.53 32.22
N TYR A 143 4.43 40.77 31.55
CA TYR A 143 3.82 41.19 30.27
C TYR A 143 2.29 41.26 30.26
N ALA A 144 1.58 40.42 31.02
CA ALA A 144 0.11 40.36 30.94
C ALA A 144 -0.59 41.40 31.84
N ASN A 145 0.02 41.76 32.97
CA ASN A 145 -0.52 42.76 33.91
C ASN A 145 -0.45 44.23 33.41
N LYS A 146 -0.03 44.48 32.16
CA LYS A 146 0.27 45.83 31.64
C LYS A 146 -0.45 46.16 30.33
N ASP A 147 -1.59 45.55 30.08
CA ASP A 147 -2.32 45.80 28.84
C ASP A 147 -3.03 47.17 28.89
N PRO A 148 -2.74 48.12 27.97
CA PRO A 148 -3.21 49.51 28.06
C PRO A 148 -4.73 49.68 27.90
N ASN A 149 -5.44 48.61 27.50
CA ASN A 149 -6.89 48.60 27.28
C ASN A 149 -7.71 48.19 28.52
N GLY A 150 -7.06 47.96 29.67
CA GLY A 150 -7.75 47.75 30.95
C GLY A 150 -8.49 46.42 31.12
N ARG A 151 -8.31 45.44 30.22
CA ARG A 151 -8.87 44.09 30.37
C ARG A 151 -8.01 43.25 31.31
N THR A 152 -8.57 42.87 32.47
CA THR A 152 -7.90 42.00 33.45
C THR A 152 -8.08 40.53 33.08
N ILE A 153 -7.17 40.00 32.26
CA ILE A 153 -7.13 38.58 31.87
C ILE A 153 -6.91 37.71 33.12
N LYS A 154 -7.76 36.70 33.31
CA LYS A 154 -7.58 35.72 34.41
C LYS A 154 -6.32 34.90 34.19
N PHE A 155 -5.44 34.87 35.20
CA PHE A 155 -4.19 34.10 35.17
C PHE A 155 -4.38 32.63 34.76
N THR A 156 -5.48 31.98 35.16
CA THR A 156 -5.82 30.60 34.78
C THR A 156 -5.97 30.43 33.27
N VAL A 157 -6.63 31.37 32.58
CA VAL A 157 -6.82 31.32 31.12
C VAL A 157 -5.48 31.49 30.41
N PHE A 158 -4.70 32.48 30.84
CA PHE A 158 -3.35 32.72 30.35
C PHE A 158 -2.42 31.52 30.56
N MET A 159 -2.42 30.92 31.75
CA MET A 159 -1.65 29.72 32.08
C MET A 159 -1.97 28.56 31.14
N ILE A 160 -3.26 28.22 31.00
CA ILE A 160 -3.71 27.12 30.13
C ILE A 160 -3.29 27.42 28.69
N PHE A 161 -3.51 28.64 28.20
CA PHE A 161 -3.20 29.02 26.83
C PHE A 161 -1.69 28.92 26.52
N ILE A 162 -0.82 29.40 27.42
CA ILE A 162 0.64 29.26 27.29
C ILE A 162 1.07 27.78 27.36
N ALA A 163 0.46 27.00 28.25
CA ALA A 163 0.73 25.57 28.38
C ALA A 163 0.32 24.76 27.14
N VAL A 164 -0.82 25.09 26.51
CA VAL A 164 -1.27 24.51 25.23
C VAL A 164 -0.33 24.91 24.11
N SER A 165 -0.02 26.20 23.97
CA SER A 165 0.93 26.69 22.95
C SER A 165 2.23 25.91 23.02
N MET A 166 2.80 25.77 24.22
CA MET A 166 4.06 25.05 24.43
C MET A 166 3.94 23.53 24.17
N SER A 167 2.81 22.89 24.49
CA SER A 167 2.65 21.43 24.41
C SER A 167 2.23 20.88 23.05
N VAL A 168 1.66 21.69 22.16
CA VAL A 168 1.24 21.24 20.82
C VAL A 168 2.46 20.89 19.94
N THR A 169 2.39 19.73 19.28
CA THR A 169 3.24 19.31 18.14
C THR A 169 2.39 19.47 16.87
N ALA A 170 2.99 19.62 15.69
CA ALA A 170 2.24 19.72 14.41
C ALA A 170 2.46 18.49 13.51
N PHE A 171 1.49 17.57 13.48
CA PHE A 171 1.52 16.36 12.64
C PHE A 171 1.79 16.61 11.14
N PRO A 172 1.21 17.62 10.47
CA PRO A 172 1.43 17.81 9.02
C PRO A 172 2.88 18.17 8.67
N VAL A 173 3.50 19.05 9.46
CA VAL A 173 4.91 19.44 9.31
C VAL A 173 5.82 18.26 9.66
N LEU A 174 5.46 17.50 10.69
CA LEU A 174 6.16 16.29 11.10
C LEU A 174 6.14 15.21 10.01
N CYS A 175 4.98 14.95 9.39
CA CYS A 175 4.83 14.01 8.27
C CYS A 175 5.74 14.42 7.10
N ARG A 176 5.76 15.72 6.76
CA ARG A 176 6.64 16.25 5.71
C ARG A 176 8.13 16.10 6.05
N ILE A 177 8.56 16.42 7.27
CA ILE A 177 9.95 16.22 7.72
C ILE A 177 10.33 14.73 7.65
N LEU A 178 9.45 13.83 8.12
CA LEU A 178 9.69 12.39 8.01
C LEU A 178 9.80 11.93 6.55
N ASN A 179 9.03 12.51 5.62
CA ASN A 179 9.14 12.21 4.20
C ASN A 179 10.48 12.67 3.61
N GLU A 180 10.84 13.94 3.85
CA GLU A 180 12.09 14.55 3.38
C GLU A 180 13.34 13.84 3.97
N LEU A 181 13.22 13.28 5.19
CA LEU A 181 14.26 12.47 5.84
C LEU A 181 14.17 10.96 5.56
N ARG A 182 13.21 10.51 4.73
CA ARG A 182 12.90 9.10 4.38
C ARG A 182 12.56 8.19 5.57
N LEU A 183 12.17 8.78 6.69
CA LEU A 183 11.92 8.13 7.99
C LEU A 183 10.52 7.53 8.18
N ILE A 184 9.55 7.81 7.29
CA ILE A 184 8.13 7.39 7.43
C ILE A 184 7.96 5.89 7.77
N LYS A 185 8.88 5.05 7.29
CA LYS A 185 8.79 3.58 7.36
C LYS A 185 9.63 2.97 8.47
N ASP A 186 10.56 3.74 9.05
CA ASP A 186 11.32 3.28 10.19
C ASP A 186 10.38 3.17 11.40
N ARG A 187 10.66 2.20 12.28
CA ARG A 187 9.90 1.99 13.52
C ARG A 187 9.71 3.28 14.33
N ALA A 188 10.77 4.10 14.41
CA ALA A 188 10.73 5.42 15.04
C ALA A 188 9.75 6.38 14.34
N GLY A 189 9.75 6.44 13.00
CA GLY A 189 8.86 7.29 12.21
C GLY A 189 7.39 6.90 12.34
N ILE A 190 7.05 5.62 12.28
CA ILE A 190 5.67 5.12 12.45
C ILE A 190 5.13 5.48 13.85
N ILE A 191 5.95 5.31 14.88
CA ILE A 191 5.60 5.66 16.27
C ILE A 191 5.40 7.18 16.41
N VAL A 192 6.26 7.96 15.79
CA VAL A 192 6.21 9.42 15.77
C VAL A 192 4.99 9.95 15.03
N LEU A 193 4.61 9.37 13.88
CA LEU A 193 3.36 9.72 13.18
C LEU A 193 2.14 9.45 14.06
N GLY A 194 2.07 8.26 14.68
CA GLY A 194 0.97 7.91 15.58
C GLY A 194 0.88 8.83 16.81
N ALA A 195 2.01 9.15 17.44
CA ALA A 195 2.07 10.09 18.56
C ALA A 195 1.71 11.52 18.13
N GLY A 196 2.10 11.93 16.92
CA GLY A 196 1.74 13.22 16.32
C GLY A 196 0.23 13.38 16.15
N ILE A 197 -0.45 12.40 15.55
CA ILE A 197 -1.92 12.42 15.38
C ILE A 197 -2.64 12.57 16.72
N ILE A 198 -2.15 11.89 17.77
CA ILE A 198 -2.71 11.97 19.12
C ILE A 198 -2.47 13.37 19.74
N ASN A 199 -1.28 13.93 19.54
CA ASN A 199 -0.94 15.28 20.00
C ASN A 199 -1.75 16.37 19.28
N ASP A 200 -2.02 16.22 17.97
CA ASP A 200 -2.89 17.13 17.21
C ASP A 200 -4.33 17.05 17.74
N ILE A 201 -4.93 15.86 17.86
CA ILE A 201 -6.31 15.67 18.37
C ILE A 201 -6.45 16.26 19.79
N LEU A 202 -5.52 15.94 20.70
CA LEU A 202 -5.55 16.48 22.07
C LEU A 202 -5.26 17.98 22.10
N GLY A 203 -4.37 18.47 21.24
CA GLY A 203 -4.05 19.89 21.08
C GLY A 203 -5.27 20.71 20.68
N TRP A 204 -6.07 20.22 19.73
CA TRP A 204 -7.34 20.83 19.35
C TRP A 204 -8.37 20.84 20.48
N ILE A 205 -8.53 19.73 21.21
CA ILE A 205 -9.42 19.66 22.37
C ILE A 205 -9.00 20.68 23.45
N LEU A 206 -7.70 20.80 23.74
CA LEU A 206 -7.17 21.74 24.72
C LEU A 206 -7.25 23.20 24.24
N LEU A 207 -7.06 23.47 22.95
CA LEU A 207 -7.27 24.81 22.38
C LEU A 207 -8.74 25.23 22.50
N ALA A 208 -9.67 24.38 22.07
CA ALA A 208 -11.11 24.63 22.20
C ALA A 208 -11.48 24.91 23.67
N LEU A 209 -10.98 24.09 24.60
CA LEU A 209 -11.16 24.31 26.03
C LEU A 209 -10.60 25.67 26.49
N SER A 210 -9.41 26.07 26.03
CA SER A 210 -8.81 27.36 26.41
C SER A 210 -9.65 28.57 25.93
N ILE A 211 -10.21 28.50 24.72
CA ILE A 211 -11.07 29.54 24.15
C ILE A 211 -12.41 29.60 24.88
N ILE A 212 -13.01 28.43 25.14
CA ILE A 212 -14.25 28.29 25.92
C ILE A 212 -14.08 28.88 27.33
N LEU A 213 -12.92 28.69 27.98
CA LEU A 213 -12.59 29.32 29.26
C LEU A 213 -12.29 30.83 29.15
N SER A 214 -11.73 31.32 28.04
CA SER A 214 -11.53 32.76 27.83
C SER A 214 -12.85 33.50 27.66
N ASN A 215 -13.82 32.91 26.95
CA ASN A 215 -15.15 33.48 26.73
C ASN A 215 -16.07 33.40 27.98
N SER A 216 -15.58 32.84 29.10
CA SER A 216 -16.27 32.77 30.40
C SER A 216 -16.39 34.12 31.14
N GLU A 217 -15.92 35.24 30.58
CA GLU A 217 -15.90 36.54 31.28
C GLU A 217 -17.28 37.02 31.74
N SER A 218 -18.37 36.64 31.07
CA SER A 218 -19.72 37.07 31.41
C SER A 218 -20.48 36.12 32.34
N ASN A 219 -20.45 34.79 32.14
CA ASN A 219 -21.18 33.80 32.95
C ASN A 219 -20.61 32.37 32.82
N PRO A 220 -20.37 31.62 33.91
CA PRO A 220 -19.91 30.22 33.84
C PRO A 220 -20.97 29.26 33.26
N VAL A 221 -22.25 29.62 33.35
CA VAL A 221 -23.35 28.88 32.70
C VAL A 221 -23.21 28.91 31.17
N ASN A 222 -22.73 30.02 30.61
CA ASN A 222 -22.49 30.15 29.17
C ASN A 222 -21.39 29.20 28.71
N THR A 223 -20.32 29.03 29.49
CA THR A 223 -19.23 28.08 29.22
C THR A 223 -19.72 26.64 29.11
N VAL A 224 -20.63 26.22 30.01
CA VAL A 224 -21.27 24.89 29.96
C VAL A 224 -22.20 24.77 28.75
N TYR A 225 -22.96 25.82 28.43
CA TYR A 225 -23.84 25.85 27.26
C TYR A 225 -23.05 25.71 25.95
N ILE A 226 -21.96 26.48 25.78
CA ILE A 226 -21.05 26.39 24.63
C ILE A 226 -20.48 24.97 24.48
N LEU A 227 -20.00 24.37 25.57
CA LEU A 227 -19.49 23.00 25.57
C LEU A 227 -20.56 21.99 25.12
N LEU A 228 -21.77 22.10 25.66
CA LEU A 228 -22.89 21.19 25.38
C LEU A 228 -23.41 21.36 23.93
N CYS A 229 -23.49 22.60 23.43
CA CYS A 229 -23.79 22.89 22.03
C CYS A 229 -22.70 22.35 21.08
N THR A 230 -21.42 22.50 21.43
CA THR A 230 -20.29 21.97 20.64
C THR A 230 -20.33 20.45 20.58
N PHE A 231 -20.57 19.78 21.72
CA PHE A 231 -20.72 18.33 21.77
C PHE A 231 -21.95 17.84 21.03
N GLY A 232 -23.10 18.53 21.16
CA GLY A 232 -24.31 18.26 20.39
C GLY A 232 -24.10 18.41 18.88
N TRP A 233 -23.38 19.45 18.44
CA TRP A 233 -23.01 19.65 17.04
C TRP A 233 -22.13 18.51 16.52
N PHE A 234 -21.11 18.12 17.30
CA PHE A 234 -20.26 16.95 16.99
C PHE A 234 -21.09 15.67 16.83
N LEU A 235 -22.06 15.40 17.71
CA LEU A 235 -22.95 14.24 17.59
C LEU A 235 -23.83 14.30 16.33
N ILE A 236 -24.43 15.44 16.02
CA ILE A 236 -25.22 15.65 14.79
C ILE A 236 -24.35 15.39 13.55
N TYR A 237 -23.11 15.85 13.57
CA TYR A 237 -22.18 15.62 12.48
C TYR A 237 -21.80 14.14 12.37
N PHE A 238 -21.38 13.52 13.47
CA PHE A 238 -20.82 12.16 13.47
C PHE A 238 -21.85 11.05 13.20
N TYR A 239 -23.13 11.28 13.53
CA TYR A 239 -24.21 10.32 13.32
C TYR A 239 -25.09 10.65 12.10
N PRO A 240 -26.10 11.55 12.15
CA PRO A 240 -27.01 11.74 11.01
C PRO A 240 -26.33 12.33 9.77
N VAL A 241 -25.47 13.36 9.89
CA VAL A 241 -24.82 13.94 8.69
C VAL A 241 -23.90 12.91 8.02
N ARG A 242 -23.10 12.17 8.80
CA ARG A 242 -22.28 11.07 8.29
C ARG A 242 -23.07 9.98 7.59
N TYR A 243 -24.18 9.56 8.19
CA TYR A 243 -25.05 8.53 7.61
C TYR A 243 -25.69 9.01 6.30
N ILE A 244 -26.23 10.23 6.27
CA ILE A 244 -26.82 10.84 5.07
C ILE A 244 -25.78 11.01 3.97
N LEU A 245 -24.57 11.49 4.30
CA LEU A 245 -23.47 11.66 3.34
C LEU A 245 -23.05 10.32 2.74
N LYS A 246 -22.83 9.28 3.56
CA LYS A 246 -22.49 7.94 3.06
C LYS A 246 -23.61 7.34 2.21
N TRP A 247 -24.87 7.46 2.64
CA TRP A 247 -26.03 7.00 1.87
C TRP A 247 -26.16 7.70 0.52
N ALA A 248 -25.97 9.02 0.48
CA ALA A 248 -26.02 9.81 -0.75
C ALA A 248 -24.89 9.42 -1.72
N LEU A 249 -23.66 9.25 -1.23
CA LEU A 249 -22.50 8.85 -2.04
C LEU A 249 -22.62 7.43 -2.61
N ILE A 250 -23.20 6.48 -1.84
CA ILE A 250 -23.52 5.14 -2.33
C ILE A 250 -24.62 5.21 -3.39
N LYS A 251 -25.74 5.90 -3.10
CA LYS A 251 -26.91 5.98 -4.00
C LYS A 251 -26.61 6.69 -5.33
N THR A 252 -25.58 7.54 -5.36
CA THR A 252 -25.13 8.24 -6.58
C THR A 252 -23.97 7.54 -7.30
N HIS A 253 -23.52 6.37 -6.82
CA HIS A 253 -22.36 5.63 -7.34
C HIS A 253 -21.05 6.45 -7.40
N GLU A 254 -20.93 7.49 -6.55
CA GLU A 254 -19.77 8.40 -6.55
C GLU A 254 -18.52 7.79 -5.86
N LEU A 255 -18.69 6.75 -5.04
CA LEU A 255 -17.57 6.01 -4.44
C LEU A 255 -16.79 5.20 -5.50
N ASP A 256 -17.50 4.59 -6.44
CA ASP A 256 -16.96 3.69 -7.47
C ASP A 256 -16.35 4.48 -8.64
N ARG A 257 -16.75 5.75 -8.78
CA ARG A 257 -16.28 6.64 -9.84
C ARG A 257 -14.77 6.91 -9.72
N SER A 258 -14.07 6.93 -10.86
CA SER A 258 -12.62 7.18 -10.90
C SER A 258 -12.22 8.60 -10.47
N ARG A 259 -13.14 9.57 -10.60
CA ARG A 259 -12.97 10.97 -10.17
C ARG A 259 -14.27 11.48 -9.53
N PRO A 260 -14.25 12.26 -8.44
CA PRO A 260 -15.46 12.78 -7.81
C PRO A 260 -16.16 13.78 -8.73
N SER A 261 -17.50 13.70 -8.79
CA SER A 261 -18.35 14.66 -9.47
C SER A 261 -18.19 16.06 -8.88
N PRO A 262 -18.22 17.13 -9.72
CA PRO A 262 -18.28 18.51 -9.25
C PRO A 262 -19.42 18.75 -8.25
N PHE A 263 -20.57 18.08 -8.42
CA PHE A 263 -21.71 18.22 -7.52
C PHE A 263 -21.45 17.60 -6.15
N ALA A 264 -20.92 16.37 -6.08
CA ALA A 264 -20.55 15.74 -4.81
C ALA A 264 -19.47 16.55 -4.07
N THR A 265 -18.48 17.04 -4.83
CA THR A 265 -17.43 17.94 -4.35
C THR A 265 -18.00 19.23 -3.74
N MET A 266 -18.97 19.87 -4.43
CA MET A 266 -19.69 21.06 -3.95
C MET A 266 -20.50 20.77 -2.69
N CYS A 267 -21.21 19.64 -2.61
CA CYS A 267 -21.97 19.26 -1.42
C CYS A 267 -21.07 19.07 -0.20
N ILE A 268 -19.88 18.48 -0.37
CA ILE A 268 -18.93 18.29 0.74
C ILE A 268 -18.36 19.63 1.21
N LEU A 269 -17.98 20.53 0.29
CA LEU A 269 -17.61 21.91 0.67
C LEU A 269 -18.74 22.65 1.37
N PHE A 270 -19.98 22.49 0.92
CA PHE A 270 -21.14 23.12 1.55
C PHE A 270 -21.32 22.63 3.00
N ILE A 271 -21.21 21.32 3.24
CA ILE A 271 -21.20 20.73 4.60
C ILE A 271 -20.06 21.32 5.43
N MET A 272 -18.84 21.43 4.88
CA MET A 272 -17.71 22.06 5.56
C MET A 272 -18.00 23.52 5.95
N PHE A 273 -18.49 24.35 5.03
CA PHE A 273 -18.81 25.76 5.32
C PHE A 273 -19.96 25.91 6.34
N VAL A 274 -21.00 25.08 6.25
CA VAL A 274 -22.08 25.04 7.25
C VAL A 274 -21.51 24.68 8.63
N SER A 275 -20.67 23.64 8.72
CA SER A 275 -20.04 23.25 9.98
C SER A 275 -19.19 24.38 10.57
N ALA A 276 -18.33 25.00 9.74
CA ALA A 276 -17.48 26.11 10.15
C ALA A 276 -18.32 27.28 10.70
N TYR A 277 -19.34 27.73 9.95
CA TYR A 277 -20.25 28.80 10.35
C TYR A 277 -20.93 28.54 11.71
N PHE A 278 -21.48 27.34 11.93
CA PHE A 278 -22.12 27.01 13.20
C PHE A 278 -21.12 26.94 14.37
N THR A 279 -19.91 26.39 14.17
CA THR A 279 -18.88 26.37 15.24
C THR A 279 -18.35 27.77 15.61
N ASP A 280 -18.44 28.73 14.69
CA ASP A 280 -18.09 30.12 14.96
C ASP A 280 -19.20 30.82 15.78
N ILE A 281 -20.48 30.63 15.41
CA ILE A 281 -21.65 31.14 16.17
C ILE A 281 -21.69 30.61 17.61
N ILE A 282 -21.33 29.33 17.80
CA ILE A 282 -21.27 28.70 19.14
C ILE A 282 -20.13 29.32 20.00
N GLY A 283 -19.22 30.11 19.42
CA GLY A 283 -18.16 30.81 20.14
C GLY A 283 -16.92 29.96 20.41
N VAL A 284 -16.65 28.96 19.55
CA VAL A 284 -15.41 28.16 19.56
C VAL A 284 -14.43 28.74 18.53
N HIS A 285 -14.49 28.27 17.28
CA HIS A 285 -13.85 28.85 16.10
C HIS A 285 -14.29 28.07 14.85
N ALA A 286 -14.50 28.75 13.72
CA ALA A 286 -14.81 28.14 12.42
C ALA A 286 -13.91 26.96 11.98
N ILE A 287 -12.65 26.93 12.45
CA ILE A 287 -11.66 25.89 12.15
C ILE A 287 -12.11 24.50 12.63
N PHE A 288 -12.73 24.41 13.81
CA PHE A 288 -13.16 23.14 14.39
C PHE A 288 -14.28 22.49 13.57
N GLY A 289 -15.22 23.29 13.07
CA GLY A 289 -16.30 22.80 12.21
C GLY A 289 -15.77 22.17 10.92
N ALA A 290 -14.77 22.80 10.30
CA ALA A 290 -14.14 22.29 9.08
C ALA A 290 -13.42 20.95 9.31
N PHE A 291 -12.66 20.83 10.41
CA PHE A 291 -12.00 19.58 10.80
C PHE A 291 -13.00 18.44 11.06
N ILE A 292 -14.10 18.71 11.78
CA ILE A 292 -15.17 17.74 12.00
C ILE A 292 -15.78 17.29 10.67
N ALA A 293 -16.06 18.21 9.74
CA ALA A 293 -16.59 17.88 8.43
C ALA A 293 -15.65 16.95 7.63
N GLY A 294 -14.33 17.14 7.71
CA GLY A 294 -13.33 16.26 7.10
C GLY A 294 -13.35 14.84 7.67
N LEU A 295 -13.37 14.70 9.00
CA LEU A 295 -13.39 13.40 9.69
C LEU A 295 -14.57 12.48 9.32
N ILE A 296 -15.65 13.06 8.79
CA ILE A 296 -16.92 12.40 8.53
C ILE A 296 -17.04 11.81 7.13
N VAL A 297 -16.25 12.29 6.17
CA VAL A 297 -16.26 11.80 4.79
C VAL A 297 -15.91 10.30 4.75
N PRO A 298 -16.70 9.46 4.05
CA PRO A 298 -16.44 8.03 3.99
C PRO A 298 -15.14 7.72 3.24
N ARG A 299 -14.40 6.74 3.75
CA ARG A 299 -13.07 6.32 3.26
C ARG A 299 -13.12 5.13 2.29
N ASP A 300 -14.32 4.62 2.03
CA ASP A 300 -14.56 3.48 1.14
C ASP A 300 -14.06 3.81 -0.29
N ASN A 301 -13.56 2.81 -1.00
CA ASN A 301 -13.05 2.90 -2.39
C ASN A 301 -12.06 4.07 -2.66
N ASN A 302 -11.22 4.38 -1.66
CA ASN A 302 -10.23 5.46 -1.69
C ASN A 302 -10.81 6.85 -2.01
N TYR A 303 -12.11 7.07 -1.74
CA TYR A 303 -12.81 8.30 -2.11
C TYR A 303 -12.16 9.58 -1.54
N VAL A 304 -11.63 9.49 -0.31
CA VAL A 304 -10.92 10.60 0.35
C VAL A 304 -9.69 11.06 -0.45
N ILE A 305 -8.89 10.13 -0.99
CA ILE A 305 -7.70 10.45 -1.78
C ILE A 305 -8.12 11.15 -3.08
N LYS A 306 -9.12 10.58 -3.79
CA LYS A 306 -9.69 11.15 -5.02
C LYS A 306 -10.26 12.57 -4.80
N LEU A 307 -10.77 12.86 -3.60
CA LEU A 307 -11.30 14.17 -3.21
C LEU A 307 -10.18 15.17 -2.89
N ALA A 308 -9.16 14.76 -2.12
CA ALA A 308 -8.00 15.58 -1.81
C ALA A 308 -7.26 16.01 -3.09
N GLU A 309 -6.89 15.05 -3.96
CA GLU A 309 -6.23 15.31 -5.24
C GLU A 309 -6.95 16.34 -6.13
N ARG A 310 -8.29 16.45 -6.02
CA ARG A 310 -9.09 17.39 -6.80
C ARG A 310 -9.06 18.82 -6.24
N MET A 311 -8.79 18.99 -4.95
CA MET A 311 -9.13 20.23 -4.23
C MET A 311 -7.99 20.86 -3.43
N GLU A 312 -6.98 20.09 -3.04
CA GLU A 312 -5.96 20.49 -2.07
C GLU A 312 -4.93 21.50 -2.65
N ASP A 313 -4.73 21.48 -3.97
CA ASP A 313 -3.77 22.34 -4.68
C ASP A 313 -4.01 23.84 -4.44
N ILE A 314 -5.25 24.32 -4.53
CA ILE A 314 -5.57 25.75 -4.37
C ILE A 314 -5.25 26.26 -2.94
N PRO A 315 -5.72 25.59 -1.86
CA PRO A 315 -5.26 25.87 -0.50
C PRO A 315 -3.73 25.85 -0.36
N ASN A 316 -3.07 24.79 -0.81
CA ASN A 316 -1.63 24.57 -0.60
C ASN A 316 -0.72 25.55 -1.36
N ILE A 317 -1.12 25.95 -2.57
CA ILE A 317 -0.32 26.82 -3.44
C ILE A 317 -0.55 28.29 -3.13
N ILE A 318 -1.76 28.68 -2.75
CA ILE A 318 -2.15 30.10 -2.60
C ILE A 318 -2.52 30.46 -1.15
N LEU A 319 -3.52 29.79 -0.57
CA LEU A 319 -4.18 30.29 0.65
C LEU A 319 -3.37 30.06 1.92
N ILE A 320 -2.70 28.91 2.04
CA ILE A 320 -1.85 28.57 3.19
C ILE A 320 -0.59 29.47 3.28
N PRO A 321 0.15 29.75 2.18
CA PRO A 321 1.20 30.76 2.18
C PRO A 321 0.73 32.14 2.65
N ILE A 322 -0.47 32.58 2.23
CA ILE A 322 -1.07 33.85 2.69
C ILE A 322 -1.33 33.79 4.19
N TYR A 323 -1.88 32.69 4.71
CA TYR A 323 -2.12 32.51 6.15
C TYR A 323 -0.85 32.64 6.99
N PHE A 324 0.23 31.94 6.62
CA PHE A 324 1.48 32.02 7.36
C PHE A 324 2.20 33.36 7.20
N ALA A 325 2.10 33.99 6.04
CA ALA A 325 2.60 35.35 5.87
C ALA A 325 1.82 36.35 6.74
N VAL A 326 0.49 36.25 6.85
CA VAL A 326 -0.33 37.08 7.75
C VAL A 326 0.04 36.87 9.23
N ALA A 327 0.28 35.62 9.64
CA ALA A 327 0.81 35.35 10.97
C ALA A 327 2.19 36.01 11.19
N GLY A 328 3.10 35.89 10.22
CA GLY A 328 4.40 36.56 10.25
C GLY A 328 4.32 38.10 10.24
N LEU A 329 3.36 38.70 9.52
CA LEU A 329 3.12 40.16 9.48
C LEU A 329 2.73 40.71 10.86
N ASN A 330 2.12 39.88 11.72
CA ASN A 330 1.83 40.23 13.11
C ASN A 330 3.04 40.09 14.06
N VAL A 331 4.20 39.60 13.58
CA VAL A 331 5.41 39.51 14.42
C VAL A 331 6.15 40.84 14.41
N ASP A 332 6.22 41.47 15.58
CA ASP A 332 7.01 42.67 15.81
C ASP A 332 8.13 42.41 16.83
N LEU A 333 9.30 42.04 16.32
CA LEU A 333 10.50 41.87 17.16
C LEU A 333 11.11 43.20 17.61
N THR A 334 10.68 44.35 17.04
CA THR A 334 11.15 45.68 17.50
C THR A 334 10.60 46.04 18.88
N LEU A 335 9.64 45.27 19.40
CA LEU A 335 9.15 45.36 20.77
C LEU A 335 10.09 44.64 21.77
N LEU A 336 10.98 43.75 21.30
CA LEU A 336 11.88 42.91 22.12
C LEU A 336 13.24 43.60 22.38
N ASN A 337 13.23 44.88 22.76
CA ASN A 337 14.45 45.68 22.93
C ASN A 337 15.14 45.47 24.29
N GLU A 338 14.48 44.86 25.27
CA GLU A 338 15.07 44.62 26.59
C GLU A 338 15.82 43.27 26.62
N GLY A 339 16.99 43.23 27.28
CA GLY A 339 17.73 41.97 27.48
C GLY A 339 16.92 40.89 28.25
N LYS A 340 15.92 41.31 29.03
CA LYS A 340 14.96 40.41 29.69
C LYS A 340 14.06 39.69 28.68
N ASP A 341 13.62 40.39 27.64
CA ASP A 341 12.74 39.85 26.59
C ASP A 341 13.46 38.71 25.84
N TRP A 342 14.72 38.93 25.46
CA TRP A 342 15.58 37.89 24.88
C TRP A 342 15.88 36.73 25.85
N GLY A 343 16.02 37.03 27.16
CA GLY A 343 16.11 36.00 28.19
C GLY A 343 14.89 35.05 28.19
N PHE A 344 13.67 35.59 28.06
CA PHE A 344 12.46 34.78 27.90
C PHE A 344 12.41 34.03 26.56
N VAL A 345 12.86 34.64 25.45
CA VAL A 345 12.97 33.94 24.15
C VAL A 345 13.83 32.68 24.27
N PHE A 346 15.06 32.81 24.77
CA PHE A 346 15.97 31.66 24.91
C PHE A 346 15.49 30.65 25.94
N ALA A 347 14.86 31.09 27.05
CA ALA A 347 14.26 30.19 28.03
C ALA A 347 13.10 29.38 27.44
N CYS A 348 12.18 30.03 26.70
CA CYS A 348 11.07 29.36 26.04
C CYS A 348 11.56 28.33 25.00
N ILE A 349 12.54 28.69 24.16
CA ILE A 349 13.16 27.76 23.20
C ILE A 349 13.81 26.57 23.91
N GLY A 350 14.67 26.85 24.89
CA GLY A 350 15.42 25.82 25.61
C GLY A 350 14.49 24.84 26.33
N ILE A 351 13.47 25.35 27.02
CA ILE A 351 12.53 24.50 27.77
C ILE A 351 11.56 23.78 26.82
N ALA A 352 11.12 24.39 25.71
CA ALA A 352 10.27 23.72 24.72
C ALA A 352 10.97 22.51 24.10
N ILE A 353 12.21 22.69 23.62
CA ILE A 353 13.02 21.61 23.05
C ILE A 353 13.36 20.58 24.13
N ALA A 354 13.88 21.00 25.29
CA ALA A 354 14.29 20.07 26.34
C ALA A 354 13.11 19.22 26.86
N SER A 355 11.96 19.82 27.17
CA SER A 355 10.80 19.09 27.69
C SER A 355 10.24 18.07 26.68
N LYS A 356 10.19 18.41 25.39
CA LYS A 356 9.79 17.50 24.30
C LYS A 356 10.80 16.37 24.09
N VAL A 357 12.08 16.71 23.94
CA VAL A 357 13.15 15.71 23.69
C VAL A 357 13.29 14.74 24.86
N ILE A 358 13.30 15.24 26.10
CA ILE A 358 13.48 14.40 27.30
C ILE A 358 12.28 13.47 27.50
N SER A 359 11.04 13.99 27.45
CA SER A 359 9.85 13.15 27.63
C SER A 359 9.69 12.10 26.52
N GLY A 360 9.89 12.48 25.26
CA GLY A 360 9.83 11.56 24.13
C GLY A 360 10.92 10.47 24.21
N CYS A 361 12.15 10.85 24.53
CA CYS A 361 13.27 9.91 24.63
C CYS A 361 13.12 8.92 25.80
N ILE A 362 12.71 9.39 26.99
CA ILE A 362 12.48 8.52 28.15
C ILE A 362 11.37 7.51 27.83
N VAL A 363 10.23 7.96 27.33
CA VAL A 363 9.06 7.07 27.12
C VAL A 363 9.27 6.15 25.91
N ALA A 364 9.95 6.59 24.85
CA ALA A 364 10.34 5.70 23.75
C ALA A 364 11.32 4.61 24.23
N LYS A 365 12.31 4.95 25.06
CA LYS A 365 13.24 3.98 25.63
C LYS A 365 12.55 2.98 26.56
N LEU A 366 11.58 3.41 27.37
CA LEU A 366 10.73 2.52 28.19
C LEU A 366 9.85 1.59 27.35
N ASN A 367 9.46 1.99 26.15
CA ASN A 367 8.73 1.16 25.17
C ASN A 367 9.65 0.24 24.33
N GLY A 368 10.95 0.15 24.65
CA GLY A 368 11.87 -0.78 23.97
C GLY A 368 12.37 -0.32 22.60
N LEU A 369 12.60 1.00 22.44
CA LEU A 369 13.38 1.56 21.32
C LEU A 369 14.86 1.71 21.72
N PHE A 370 15.76 1.62 20.74
CA PHE A 370 17.19 1.86 20.93
C PHE A 370 17.47 3.33 21.30
N CYS A 371 18.59 3.60 21.98
CA CYS A 371 18.84 4.93 22.55
C CYS A 371 18.96 6.07 21.52
N ARG A 372 19.34 5.75 20.27
CA ARG A 372 19.36 6.70 19.14
C ARG A 372 17.98 6.87 18.50
N GLU A 373 17.22 5.78 18.34
CA GLU A 373 15.81 5.86 17.92
C GLU A 373 14.99 6.69 18.90
N SER A 374 15.12 6.43 20.20
CA SER A 374 14.37 7.16 21.25
C SER A 374 14.73 8.65 21.27
N LEU A 375 16.01 8.98 21.03
CA LEU A 375 16.44 10.36 20.87
C LEU A 375 15.79 10.99 19.62
N ALA A 376 15.80 10.31 18.48
CA ALA A 376 15.13 10.76 17.25
C ALA A 376 13.63 11.00 17.47
N VAL A 377 12.93 10.10 18.17
CA VAL A 377 11.51 10.27 18.54
C VAL A 377 11.29 11.56 19.33
N GLY A 378 12.11 11.84 20.35
CA GLY A 378 12.01 13.07 21.14
C GLY A 378 12.29 14.34 20.33
N ILE A 379 13.27 14.31 19.43
CA ILE A 379 13.60 15.43 18.55
C ILE A 379 12.45 15.70 17.57
N LEU A 380 11.96 14.67 16.88
CA LEU A 380 10.83 14.76 15.96
C LEU A 380 9.53 15.22 16.64
N MET A 381 9.29 14.84 17.89
CA MET A 381 8.15 15.35 18.68
C MET A 381 8.25 16.85 19.00
N SER A 382 9.44 17.46 18.86
CA SER A 382 9.65 18.90 19.00
C SER A 382 9.23 19.71 17.75
N CYS A 383 8.80 19.05 16.67
CA CYS A 383 8.25 19.71 15.48
C CYS A 383 7.06 20.62 15.81
N LYS A 384 7.30 21.92 15.75
CA LYS A 384 6.27 22.96 15.72
C LYS A 384 5.84 23.26 14.29
N GLY A 385 4.73 23.98 14.13
CA GLY A 385 4.19 24.26 12.81
C GLY A 385 2.77 24.78 12.85
N ILE A 386 2.00 24.38 11.84
CA ILE A 386 0.69 24.95 11.51
C ILE A 386 -0.17 25.19 12.75
N VAL A 387 -0.51 24.12 13.48
CA VAL A 387 -1.41 24.12 14.64
C VAL A 387 -1.02 25.15 15.70
N GLU A 388 0.27 25.28 16.04
CA GLU A 388 0.72 26.24 17.05
C GLU A 388 0.58 27.69 16.57
N ILE A 389 0.86 27.97 15.30
CA ILE A 389 0.66 29.30 14.72
C ILE A 389 -0.83 29.67 14.74
N VAL A 390 -1.73 28.69 14.59
CA VAL A 390 -3.17 28.88 14.81
C VAL A 390 -3.46 29.27 16.24
N VAL A 391 -3.01 28.45 17.21
CA VAL A 391 -3.20 28.70 18.65
C VAL A 391 -2.81 30.13 18.97
N LEU A 392 -1.57 30.52 18.63
CA LEU A 392 -1.02 31.85 18.89
C LEU A 392 -1.82 32.98 18.22
N THR A 393 -2.23 32.80 16.96
CA THR A 393 -2.97 33.84 16.22
C THR A 393 -4.38 34.00 16.77
N VAL A 394 -5.03 32.92 17.18
CA VAL A 394 -6.33 32.95 17.87
C VAL A 394 -6.19 33.61 19.26
N GLY A 395 -5.13 33.30 20.00
CA GLY A 395 -4.84 33.93 21.31
C GLY A 395 -4.56 35.43 21.22
N LEU A 396 -3.91 35.88 20.14
CA LEU A 396 -3.70 37.30 19.87
C LEU A 396 -5.01 38.00 19.52
N ASN A 397 -5.82 37.40 18.62
CA ASN A 397 -7.10 37.96 18.19
C ASN A 397 -8.15 38.01 19.31
N SER A 398 -8.14 37.03 20.23
CA SER A 398 -8.99 37.02 21.44
C SER A 398 -8.45 37.89 22.57
N GLY A 399 -7.21 38.41 22.46
CA GLY A 399 -6.56 39.23 23.49
C GLY A 399 -6.10 38.45 24.72
N ILE A 400 -5.95 37.12 24.63
CA ILE A 400 -5.37 36.29 25.71
C ILE A 400 -3.85 36.54 25.80
N ILE A 401 -3.18 36.81 24.69
CA ILE A 401 -1.76 37.17 24.62
C ILE A 401 -1.57 38.50 23.88
N ASN A 402 -0.53 39.23 24.24
CA ASN A 402 -0.14 40.48 23.58
C ASN A 402 0.90 40.24 22.47
N GLN A 403 1.18 41.28 21.68
CA GLN A 403 2.12 41.22 20.55
C GLN A 403 3.54 40.75 20.94
N LYS A 404 4.02 41.12 22.14
CA LYS A 404 5.34 40.67 22.64
C LYS A 404 5.37 39.17 22.84
N ILE A 405 4.38 38.61 23.54
CA ILE A 405 4.28 37.16 23.80
C ILE A 405 4.08 36.40 22.48
N TYR A 406 3.27 36.93 21.57
CA TYR A 406 3.10 36.39 20.22
C TYR A 406 4.45 36.28 19.49
N GLY A 407 5.24 37.36 19.47
CA GLY A 407 6.58 37.36 18.88
C GLY A 407 7.55 36.34 19.52
N ILE A 408 7.55 36.24 20.85
CA ILE A 408 8.36 35.26 21.60
C ILE A 408 8.02 33.83 21.18
N PHE A 409 6.72 33.50 21.10
CA PHE A 409 6.28 32.14 20.80
C PHE A 409 6.38 31.78 19.31
N ILE A 410 6.17 32.72 18.38
CA ILE A 410 6.43 32.49 16.95
C ILE A 410 7.93 32.26 16.71
N LEU A 411 8.82 33.03 17.35
CA LEU A 411 10.27 32.81 17.24
C LEU A 411 10.66 31.46 17.85
N MET A 412 10.07 31.08 18.98
CA MET A 412 10.24 29.75 19.57
C MET A 412 9.84 28.63 18.60
N ALA A 413 8.65 28.72 17.99
CA ALA A 413 8.15 27.76 17.01
C ALA A 413 9.09 27.61 15.80
N LEU A 414 9.50 28.75 15.22
CA LEU A 414 10.42 28.80 14.08
C LEU A 414 11.76 28.14 14.40
N VAL A 415 12.38 28.50 15.52
CA VAL A 415 13.71 27.96 15.90
C VAL A 415 13.61 26.48 16.23
N SER A 416 12.59 26.03 16.99
CA SER A 416 12.45 24.61 17.30
C SER A 416 12.29 23.74 16.05
N THR A 417 11.47 24.15 15.08
CA THR A 417 11.28 23.35 13.85
C THR A 417 12.53 23.41 12.97
N PHE A 418 13.15 24.58 12.82
CA PHE A 418 14.37 24.73 12.03
C PHE A 418 15.53 23.86 12.58
N VAL A 419 15.65 23.75 13.91
CA VAL A 419 16.64 22.90 14.57
C VAL A 419 16.27 21.41 14.51
N THR A 420 14.98 21.06 14.46
CA THR A 420 14.52 19.66 14.50
C THR A 420 15.07 18.82 13.35
N THR A 421 15.06 19.33 12.10
CA THR A 421 15.55 18.59 10.92
C THR A 421 17.04 18.24 10.99
N PRO A 422 17.99 19.18 11.15
CA PRO A 422 19.41 18.85 11.23
C PRO A 422 19.76 17.99 12.45
N LEU A 423 19.12 18.25 13.61
CA LEU A 423 19.39 17.51 14.84
C LEU A 423 18.88 16.05 14.74
N THR A 424 17.79 15.80 14.01
CA THR A 424 17.35 14.43 13.66
C THR A 424 18.36 13.71 12.76
N MET A 425 18.91 14.39 11.72
CA MET A 425 19.92 13.78 10.85
C MET A 425 21.20 13.39 11.60
N ILE A 426 21.62 14.20 12.58
CA ILE A 426 22.78 13.91 13.43
C ILE A 426 22.49 12.76 14.41
N ALA A 427 21.31 12.76 15.05
CA ALA A 427 20.94 11.75 16.03
C ALA A 427 20.71 10.36 15.42
N TYR A 428 20.25 10.30 14.17
CA TYR A 428 19.81 9.07 13.52
C TYR A 428 20.22 9.00 12.03
N PRO A 429 21.53 8.84 11.75
CA PRO A 429 22.09 8.87 10.41
C PRO A 429 21.83 7.57 9.62
N ASP A 430 21.75 7.67 8.29
CA ASP A 430 21.30 6.60 7.38
C ASP A 430 22.09 5.28 7.51
N HIS A 431 23.40 5.33 7.77
CA HIS A 431 24.22 4.12 7.98
C HIS A 431 23.74 3.29 9.17
N TYR A 432 23.40 3.94 10.28
CA TYR A 432 22.94 3.28 11.50
C TYR A 432 21.54 2.67 11.35
N ARG A 433 20.71 3.23 10.46
CA ARG A 433 19.38 2.69 10.13
C ARG A 433 19.50 1.33 9.43
N LYS A 434 20.43 1.23 8.47
CA LYS A 434 20.71 -0.04 7.76
C LYS A 434 21.19 -1.11 8.74
N GLU A 435 22.19 -0.80 9.58
CA GLU A 435 22.69 -1.74 10.60
C GLU A 435 21.58 -2.24 11.54
N ILE A 436 20.66 -1.37 11.98
CA ILE A 436 19.52 -1.80 12.82
C ILE A 436 18.56 -2.71 12.03
N ASN A 437 18.19 -2.34 10.80
CA ASN A 437 17.28 -3.14 10.00
C ASN A 437 17.90 -4.52 9.68
N ASP A 438 19.19 -4.58 9.38
CA ASP A 438 19.94 -5.84 9.21
C ASP A 438 19.91 -6.70 10.49
N ILE A 439 20.04 -6.09 11.68
CA ILE A 439 19.95 -6.81 12.97
C ILE A 439 18.52 -7.29 13.29
N ILE A 440 17.50 -6.52 12.92
CA ILE A 440 16.09 -6.89 13.11
C ILE A 440 15.73 -8.03 12.15
N ASN A 441 15.96 -7.85 10.85
CA ASN A 441 15.71 -8.85 9.82
C ASN A 441 16.48 -10.15 10.14
N LYS A 442 17.72 -10.07 10.64
CA LYS A 442 18.48 -11.26 11.06
C LYS A 442 17.89 -11.97 12.28
N LYS A 443 17.27 -11.25 13.22
CA LYS A 443 16.55 -11.87 14.36
C LYS A 443 15.23 -12.49 13.94
N ASP A 444 14.50 -11.85 13.05
CA ASP A 444 13.24 -12.36 12.54
C ASP A 444 13.52 -13.62 11.69
N VAL A 445 14.54 -13.59 10.82
CA VAL A 445 15.07 -14.77 10.10
C VAL A 445 15.61 -15.86 11.06
N GLU A 446 16.32 -15.53 12.14
CA GLU A 446 16.74 -16.53 13.15
C GLU A 446 15.53 -17.14 13.89
N SER A 447 14.46 -16.37 14.10
CA SER A 447 13.22 -16.87 14.71
C SER A 447 12.42 -17.77 13.76
N GLU A 448 12.29 -17.37 12.48
CA GLU A 448 11.62 -18.15 11.44
C GLU A 448 12.42 -19.42 11.10
N THR A 449 13.74 -19.33 10.93
CA THR A 449 14.59 -20.51 10.72
C THR A 449 14.57 -21.46 11.92
N SER A 450 14.38 -20.99 13.16
CA SER A 450 14.17 -21.90 14.30
C SER A 450 12.85 -22.68 14.24
N SER A 451 11.83 -22.14 13.55
CA SER A 451 10.57 -22.86 13.27
C SER A 451 10.67 -23.75 12.03
N ILE A 452 11.38 -23.30 10.99
CA ILE A 452 11.56 -24.00 9.71
C ILE A 452 12.61 -25.12 9.80
N GLN A 453 13.58 -25.06 10.71
CA GLN A 453 14.56 -26.15 10.92
C GLN A 453 13.95 -27.45 11.44
N SER A 454 12.65 -27.47 11.77
CA SER A 454 11.90 -28.71 11.99
C SER A 454 11.37 -29.37 10.70
N LEU A 455 11.48 -28.69 9.55
CA LEU A 455 11.00 -29.17 8.25
C LEU A 455 11.94 -28.76 7.09
N SER A 456 12.74 -29.74 6.64
CA SER A 456 13.54 -29.74 5.39
C SER A 456 14.69 -28.71 5.23
N THR A 457 15.93 -29.22 5.25
CA THR A 457 17.04 -28.68 4.45
C THR A 457 17.82 -29.84 3.81
N VAL A 458 17.57 -30.10 2.52
CA VAL A 458 18.47 -30.89 1.67
C VAL A 458 19.05 -29.92 0.64
N PRO A 459 20.38 -29.74 0.55
CA PRO A 459 20.97 -28.83 -0.42
C PRO A 459 20.92 -29.46 -1.82
N ILE A 460 20.07 -28.92 -2.69
CA ILE A 460 20.02 -29.35 -4.09
C ILE A 460 21.25 -28.81 -4.82
N THR A 461 22.18 -29.71 -5.15
CA THR A 461 23.40 -29.40 -5.90
C THR A 461 23.11 -29.07 -7.35
N ALA A 462 23.66 -27.95 -7.82
CA ALA A 462 23.48 -27.45 -9.18
C ALA A 462 24.19 -28.31 -10.24
N SER A 463 23.46 -29.24 -10.86
CA SER A 463 23.53 -29.54 -12.31
C SER A 463 22.59 -30.70 -12.66
N LYS A 464 21.51 -30.47 -13.43
CA LYS A 464 20.76 -31.50 -14.21
C LYS A 464 19.61 -30.96 -15.11
N ASN A 465 19.65 -29.68 -15.51
CA ASN A 465 18.57 -29.03 -16.28
C ASN A 465 18.75 -29.14 -17.81
N LYS A 466 18.92 -30.35 -18.35
CA LYS A 466 18.89 -30.59 -19.81
C LYS A 466 17.77 -31.55 -20.13
N LEU A 467 16.99 -31.25 -21.17
CA LEU A 467 15.77 -31.97 -21.52
C LEU A 467 15.78 -32.21 -23.04
N ASN A 468 16.80 -32.95 -23.49
CA ASN A 468 17.12 -33.14 -24.91
C ASN A 468 16.86 -34.58 -25.39
N THR A 469 16.86 -35.55 -24.48
CA THR A 469 16.74 -37.00 -24.77
C THR A 469 15.73 -37.64 -23.82
N TYR A 470 15.07 -38.73 -24.24
CA TYR A 470 14.14 -39.50 -23.38
C TYR A 470 14.72 -39.94 -22.02
N LYS A 471 16.02 -40.20 -21.95
CA LYS A 471 16.71 -40.55 -20.70
C LYS A 471 16.76 -39.39 -19.71
N ASP A 472 16.68 -38.15 -20.19
CA ASP A 472 16.70 -36.95 -19.36
C ASP A 472 15.38 -36.74 -18.60
N LEU A 473 14.24 -37.26 -19.13
CA LEU A 473 12.94 -37.26 -18.44
C LEU A 473 13.00 -37.96 -17.06
N LYS A 474 13.94 -38.91 -16.88
CA LYS A 474 14.18 -39.61 -15.60
C LYS A 474 14.98 -38.77 -14.59
N VAL A 475 15.49 -37.61 -14.99
CA VAL A 475 16.45 -36.82 -14.20
C VAL A 475 16.01 -35.37 -14.04
N PHE A 476 15.14 -34.88 -14.92
CA PHE A 476 14.56 -33.55 -14.85
C PHE A 476 13.68 -33.36 -13.61
N GLN A 477 13.91 -32.28 -12.86
CA GLN A 477 13.15 -31.91 -11.67
C GLN A 477 12.82 -30.41 -11.74
N ILE A 478 11.55 -30.07 -11.48
CA ILE A 478 11.09 -28.68 -11.35
C ILE A 478 11.37 -28.25 -9.92
N SER A 479 12.02 -27.10 -9.72
CA SER A 479 12.40 -26.65 -8.36
C SER A 479 11.32 -25.81 -7.67
N GLU A 480 10.56 -25.02 -8.43
CA GLU A 480 9.54 -24.10 -7.93
C GLU A 480 8.55 -23.76 -9.05
N ILE A 481 7.28 -23.57 -8.70
CA ILE A 481 6.25 -23.03 -9.59
C ILE A 481 6.02 -21.57 -9.23
N VAL A 482 6.25 -20.66 -10.18
CA VAL A 482 6.10 -19.21 -10.00
C VAL A 482 4.88 -18.74 -10.78
N THR A 483 3.80 -18.37 -10.11
CA THR A 483 2.57 -17.87 -10.75
C THR A 483 2.56 -16.35 -10.80
N ILE A 484 2.37 -15.78 -11.99
CA ILE A 484 2.25 -14.32 -12.17
C ILE A 484 0.76 -14.00 -12.36
N ILE A 485 0.22 -13.19 -11.46
CA ILE A 485 -1.20 -12.82 -11.42
C ILE A 485 -1.32 -11.36 -11.82
N ASN A 486 -2.23 -11.05 -12.74
CA ASN A 486 -2.56 -9.67 -13.13
C ASN A 486 -3.99 -9.28 -12.70
N ASN A 487 -4.93 -10.22 -12.73
CA ASN A 487 -6.35 -9.94 -12.48
C ASN A 487 -6.98 -10.98 -11.52
N SER A 488 -7.97 -10.56 -10.73
CA SER A 488 -8.74 -11.44 -9.84
C SER A 488 -9.50 -12.55 -10.57
N GLU A 489 -9.86 -12.33 -11.83
CA GLU A 489 -10.65 -13.28 -12.63
C GLU A 489 -9.82 -14.49 -13.10
N GLU A 490 -8.50 -14.34 -13.21
CA GLU A 490 -7.54 -15.40 -13.59
C GLU A 490 -7.46 -16.51 -12.52
N ILE A 491 -7.77 -16.17 -11.27
CA ILE A 491 -7.51 -17.00 -10.09
C ILE A 491 -8.21 -18.36 -10.17
N SER A 492 -9.47 -18.40 -10.61
CA SER A 492 -10.26 -19.63 -10.52
C SER A 492 -9.73 -20.75 -11.43
N ALA A 493 -9.28 -20.43 -12.64
CA ALA A 493 -8.66 -21.39 -13.55
C ALA A 493 -7.22 -21.73 -13.14
N CYS A 494 -6.51 -20.76 -12.57
CA CYS A 494 -5.16 -20.91 -12.04
C CYS A 494 -5.11 -21.91 -10.86
N LEU A 495 -5.94 -21.72 -9.83
CA LEU A 495 -6.00 -22.62 -8.66
C LEU A 495 -6.35 -24.06 -9.03
N GLU A 496 -7.24 -24.24 -10.01
CA GLU A 496 -7.63 -25.57 -10.47
C GLU A 496 -6.46 -26.31 -11.12
N MET A 497 -5.71 -25.66 -12.02
CA MET A 497 -4.52 -26.23 -12.64
C MET A 497 -3.39 -26.47 -11.62
N LEU A 498 -3.18 -25.53 -10.69
CA LEU A 498 -2.18 -25.68 -9.64
C LEU A 498 -2.47 -26.87 -8.72
N ASN A 499 -3.74 -27.19 -8.45
CA ASN A 499 -4.09 -28.37 -7.65
C ASN A 499 -3.55 -29.67 -8.29
N TYR A 500 -3.60 -29.82 -9.61
CA TYR A 500 -2.97 -30.97 -10.29
C TYR A 500 -1.43 -30.94 -10.19
N PHE A 501 -0.82 -29.75 -10.09
CA PHE A 501 0.63 -29.59 -10.02
C PHE A 501 1.23 -29.66 -8.62
N THR A 502 0.55 -29.25 -7.54
CA THR A 502 1.22 -28.99 -6.24
C THR A 502 0.95 -29.98 -5.12
N LEU A 503 0.07 -30.97 -5.30
CA LEU A 503 -0.34 -31.95 -4.26
C LEU A 503 0.82 -32.51 -3.41
N GLY A 504 0.79 -32.21 -2.11
CA GLY A 504 1.70 -32.74 -1.11
C GLY A 504 1.28 -34.11 -0.54
N ASN A 505 2.12 -34.69 0.31
CA ASN A 505 1.94 -36.04 0.84
C ASN A 505 0.60 -36.26 1.57
N ASN A 506 -0.25 -37.10 0.96
CA ASN A 506 -1.40 -37.74 1.59
C ASN A 506 -1.12 -39.24 1.78
N GLN A 507 -0.63 -39.62 2.97
CA GLN A 507 -0.58 -40.96 3.59
C GLN A 507 0.02 -40.78 5.01
N HIS A 508 -0.40 -41.44 6.10
CA HIS A 508 -1.28 -42.60 6.26
C HIS A 508 -2.19 -42.53 7.51
N ASN A 509 -3.39 -43.13 7.36
CA ASN A 509 -4.24 -43.89 8.30
C ASN A 509 -4.56 -43.36 9.73
N PRO A 510 -5.86 -43.18 10.07
CA PRO A 510 -6.31 -43.11 11.46
C PRO A 510 -6.44 -44.53 12.05
N VAL A 511 -5.66 -44.86 13.08
CA VAL A 511 -5.94 -46.04 13.91
C VAL A 511 -7.12 -45.73 14.82
N SER A 512 -8.18 -46.51 14.69
CA SER A 512 -9.37 -46.42 15.54
C SER A 512 -9.04 -46.73 17.00
N VAL A 513 -9.18 -45.73 17.88
CA VAL A 513 -9.28 -45.93 19.33
C VAL A 513 -10.74 -45.69 19.74
N PRO A 514 -11.46 -46.69 20.27
CA PRO A 514 -12.85 -46.51 20.68
C PRO A 514 -12.95 -45.62 21.92
N LEU A 515 -14.05 -44.89 22.07
CA LEU A 515 -14.36 -44.18 23.31
C LEU A 515 -14.42 -45.18 24.47
N ASN A 516 -13.79 -44.82 25.60
CA ASN A 516 -14.49 -44.86 26.88
C ASN A 516 -13.75 -44.10 27.99
N ASN A 517 -14.54 -43.36 28.78
CA ASN A 517 -14.40 -43.20 30.23
C ASN A 517 -13.06 -42.71 30.81
N ILE A 518 -13.02 -41.43 31.23
CA ILE A 518 -13.28 -41.04 32.64
C ILE A 518 -13.15 -39.52 32.82
N ASN A 519 -14.21 -38.89 33.34
CA ASN A 519 -14.13 -37.56 33.96
C ASN A 519 -13.22 -37.62 35.18
N LEU A 520 -12.46 -36.57 35.48
CA LEU A 520 -12.50 -35.99 36.83
C LEU A 520 -11.89 -34.59 36.88
N THR A 521 -12.59 -33.73 37.63
CA THR A 521 -12.24 -32.34 37.89
C THR A 521 -11.27 -32.23 39.06
N LYS A 522 -10.45 -31.17 39.10
CA LYS A 522 -10.57 -30.13 40.13
C LYS A 522 -9.57 -28.98 40.01
N ASN A 523 -10.09 -27.79 40.28
CA ASN A 523 -9.36 -26.56 40.54
C ASN A 523 -8.28 -26.72 41.62
N SER A 524 -7.20 -25.95 41.53
CA SER A 524 -7.04 -24.84 42.49
C SER A 524 -6.04 -23.79 41.99
N ASN A 525 -6.38 -22.53 42.20
CA ASN A 525 -5.48 -21.39 41.97
C ASN A 525 -4.46 -21.32 43.10
N SER A 526 -3.21 -20.99 42.78
CA SER A 526 -2.48 -19.99 43.57
C SER A 526 -1.39 -19.34 42.72
N SER A 527 -0.96 -18.16 43.15
CA SER A 527 -0.33 -17.16 42.30
C SER A 527 1.20 -17.12 42.43
N SER A 528 1.79 -16.51 41.40
CA SER A 528 2.88 -15.53 41.50
C SER A 528 4.33 -15.96 41.20
N SER A 529 5.08 -14.93 40.80
CA SER A 529 6.52 -14.83 40.62
C SER A 529 7.11 -15.44 39.33
N LYS A 530 8.03 -14.65 38.77
CA LYS A 530 8.74 -14.85 37.51
C LYS A 530 10.09 -15.54 37.77
N VAL A 531 10.73 -15.92 36.65
CA VAL A 531 12.19 -16.04 36.42
C VAL A 531 12.73 -17.48 36.31
N PHE A 532 13.23 -17.77 35.10
CA PHE A 532 14.13 -18.87 34.68
C PHE A 532 15.30 -19.13 35.65
N PRO A 533 15.86 -20.36 35.79
CA PRO A 533 16.70 -20.91 34.69
C PRO A 533 16.89 -22.46 34.56
N ARG A 534 17.50 -22.82 33.42
CA ARG A 534 18.35 -23.98 33.05
C ARG A 534 18.54 -25.20 33.98
N PHE A 535 18.53 -26.37 33.32
CA PHE A 535 19.32 -27.64 33.45
C PHE A 535 18.34 -28.82 33.33
N LYS A 536 18.47 -29.84 32.46
CA LYS A 536 19.60 -30.68 32.01
C LYS A 536 20.36 -31.40 33.13
N ARG A 537 19.82 -32.53 33.65
CA ARG A 537 20.55 -33.81 33.80
C ARG A 537 19.79 -34.92 34.55
N LEU A 538 20.11 -36.16 34.14
CA LEU A 538 20.16 -37.40 34.93
C LEU A 538 18.83 -37.88 35.57
N THR A 539 18.09 -38.79 34.93
CA THR A 539 18.29 -40.27 34.91
C THR A 539 18.09 -40.96 36.25
N LYS A 540 17.11 -41.88 36.29
CA LYS A 540 17.13 -43.27 36.84
C LYS A 540 15.66 -43.71 37.10
N SER A 541 15.28 -44.98 36.98
CA SER A 541 16.06 -46.21 36.75
C SER A 541 15.11 -47.39 36.43
N LEU A 542 15.48 -48.23 35.43
CA LEU A 542 15.25 -49.70 35.31
C LEU A 542 13.81 -50.24 35.53
N THR A 543 13.25 -51.08 34.67
CA THR A 543 13.65 -52.47 34.33
C THR A 543 13.07 -52.88 32.94
N HIS A 544 13.48 -53.92 32.19
CA HIS A 544 14.59 -54.89 32.29
C HIS A 544 14.92 -55.42 30.86
N SER A 545 16.20 -55.76 30.63
CA SER A 545 16.78 -56.74 29.66
C SER A 545 15.82 -57.61 28.81
N THR A 546 15.98 -57.76 27.50
CA THR A 546 16.98 -58.65 26.79
C THR A 546 16.68 -58.56 25.26
N GLU A 547 17.53 -58.90 24.27
CA GLU A 547 19.00 -59.09 24.14
C GLU A 547 19.40 -58.93 22.63
N ASP A 548 20.65 -59.21 22.24
CA ASP A 548 21.24 -58.93 20.92
C ASP A 548 20.69 -59.72 19.70
N SER A 549 20.58 -59.07 18.55
CA SER A 549 20.92 -59.65 17.23
C SER A 549 21.03 -58.58 16.13
N ILE A 550 22.24 -58.03 15.93
CA ILE A 550 22.57 -57.27 14.72
C ILE A 550 22.97 -58.24 13.62
N SER A 551 22.07 -58.50 12.67
CA SER A 551 22.46 -58.99 11.34
C SER A 551 21.37 -58.71 10.29
N THR A 552 21.78 -58.02 9.23
CA THR A 552 21.15 -58.03 7.90
C THR A 552 19.63 -57.78 7.83
N LEU A 553 19.24 -56.51 7.93
CA LEU A 553 18.12 -56.02 7.12
C LEU A 553 18.64 -54.95 6.16
N THR A 554 18.55 -55.31 4.88
CA THR A 554 18.86 -54.49 3.72
C THR A 554 18.23 -53.11 3.85
N VAL A 555 19.00 -52.06 3.59
CA VAL A 555 18.42 -50.76 3.21
C VAL A 555 17.69 -51.00 1.90
N ILE A 556 16.38 -51.16 1.98
CA ILE A 556 15.51 -51.00 0.82
C ILE A 556 15.54 -49.50 0.54
N GLU A 557 16.33 -49.11 -0.45
CA GLU A 557 16.15 -47.81 -1.09
C GLU A 557 14.76 -47.86 -1.75
N GLU A 558 13.75 -47.36 -1.03
CA GLU A 558 12.47 -47.02 -1.65
C GLU A 558 12.78 -45.92 -2.67
N ASN A 559 12.82 -46.32 -3.95
CA ASN A 559 13.01 -45.42 -5.08
C ASN A 559 11.80 -44.46 -5.15
N HIS A 560 11.86 -43.36 -4.40
CA HIS A 560 10.86 -42.30 -4.46
C HIS A 560 10.64 -41.89 -5.91
N CYS A 561 9.38 -41.96 -6.35
CA CYS A 561 9.05 -41.56 -7.70
C CYS A 561 9.28 -40.06 -7.85
N ILE A 562 9.84 -39.63 -9.00
CA ILE A 562 10.23 -38.24 -9.27
C ILE A 562 9.05 -37.27 -9.02
N PHE A 563 7.84 -37.73 -9.29
CA PHE A 563 6.59 -36.99 -9.12
C PHE A 563 6.10 -36.86 -7.66
N GLU A 564 6.74 -37.45 -6.65
CA GLU A 564 6.35 -37.35 -5.23
C GLU A 564 6.90 -36.11 -4.51
N GLN A 565 7.83 -35.37 -5.13
CA GLN A 565 8.39 -34.17 -4.52
C GLN A 565 7.34 -33.08 -4.33
N CYS A 566 7.33 -32.43 -3.17
CA CYS A 566 6.48 -31.27 -2.91
C CYS A 566 7.05 -30.04 -3.62
N LEU A 567 6.31 -29.51 -4.59
CA LEU A 567 6.72 -28.36 -5.40
C LEU A 567 6.33 -27.06 -4.68
N PRO A 568 7.28 -26.19 -4.29
CA PRO A 568 6.95 -24.89 -3.69
C PRO A 568 6.25 -23.99 -4.70
N LEU A 569 5.36 -23.15 -4.17
CA LEU A 569 4.51 -22.24 -4.93
C LEU A 569 4.85 -20.79 -4.58
N LYS A 570 5.32 -20.02 -5.56
CA LYS A 570 5.56 -18.58 -5.42
C LYS A 570 4.51 -17.80 -6.21
N ALA A 571 3.70 -16.98 -5.55
CA ALA A 571 2.71 -16.12 -6.22
C ALA A 571 3.19 -14.67 -6.30
N ILE A 572 3.29 -14.12 -7.52
CA ILE A 572 3.71 -12.75 -7.81
C ILE A 572 2.50 -11.97 -8.36
N HIS A 573 2.08 -10.90 -7.68
CA HIS A 573 0.99 -10.03 -8.16
C HIS A 573 1.54 -8.71 -8.74
N LEU A 574 1.24 -8.44 -10.02
CA LEU A 574 1.71 -7.23 -10.72
C LEU A 574 0.68 -6.08 -10.61
N ARG A 575 0.76 -5.31 -9.54
CA ARG A 575 -0.25 -4.29 -9.22
C ARG A 575 0.04 -2.95 -9.91
N LEU A 576 -0.96 -2.43 -10.62
CA LEU A 576 -0.86 -1.15 -11.32
C LEU A 576 -0.89 0.06 -10.38
N LEU A 577 -0.04 1.03 -10.71
CA LEU A 577 0.04 2.34 -10.08
C LEU A 577 0.30 3.43 -11.14
N THR A 578 0.05 4.69 -10.77
CA THR A 578 0.40 5.86 -11.59
C THR A 578 1.88 6.23 -11.41
N GLU A 579 2.52 6.85 -12.40
CA GLU A 579 3.95 7.26 -12.34
C GLU A 579 4.29 8.02 -11.04
N ARG A 580 3.47 9.00 -10.63
CA ARG A 580 3.66 9.74 -9.37
C ARG A 580 3.48 8.89 -8.10
N THR A 581 2.65 7.84 -8.12
CA THR A 581 2.49 6.94 -6.97
C THR A 581 3.52 5.81 -6.96
N THR A 582 4.00 5.34 -8.12
CA THR A 582 5.18 4.45 -8.20
C THR A 582 6.43 5.13 -7.68
N ASP A 583 6.72 6.38 -8.04
CA ASP A 583 7.87 7.12 -7.48
C ASP A 583 7.76 7.30 -5.95
N LEU A 584 6.57 7.66 -5.46
CA LEU A 584 6.31 7.78 -4.03
C LEU A 584 6.37 6.44 -3.30
N LEU A 585 5.98 5.33 -3.93
CA LEU A 585 5.94 3.99 -3.32
C LEU A 585 7.24 3.20 -3.49
N GLN A 586 8.05 3.41 -4.53
CA GLN A 586 9.41 2.89 -4.66
C GLN A 586 10.38 3.62 -3.70
N SER A 587 10.23 4.93 -3.52
CA SER A 587 10.90 5.63 -2.40
C SER A 587 10.34 5.19 -1.02
N SER A 588 9.19 4.52 -1.01
CA SER A 588 8.63 3.83 0.15
C SER A 588 9.11 2.36 0.26
N THR A 589 10.21 2.16 0.98
CA THR A 589 10.75 0.88 1.49
C THR A 589 9.79 0.03 2.37
N LEU A 590 8.52 -0.11 2.01
CA LEU A 590 7.54 -1.02 2.63
C LEU A 590 7.51 -2.41 1.98
N TYR A 591 8.30 -2.63 0.92
CA TYR A 591 7.92 -3.62 -0.11
C TYR A 591 8.88 -4.77 -0.40
N ASN A 592 10.17 -4.68 -0.04
CA ASN A 592 11.15 -5.68 -0.49
C ASN A 592 11.57 -6.73 0.56
N ASP A 593 11.33 -6.49 1.86
CA ASP A 593 12.01 -7.25 2.92
C ASP A 593 11.09 -8.12 3.80
N ASP A 594 9.75 -7.99 3.70
CA ASP A 594 8.79 -8.57 4.67
C ASP A 594 7.68 -9.41 3.97
N PRO A 595 7.94 -10.70 3.65
CA PRO A 595 7.05 -11.55 2.84
C PRO A 595 5.69 -11.86 3.49
N HIS A 596 5.58 -11.67 4.81
CA HIS A 596 4.32 -11.83 5.53
C HIS A 596 3.43 -10.57 5.51
N PHE A 597 3.98 -9.40 5.18
CA PHE A 597 3.20 -8.16 5.07
C PHE A 597 2.49 -8.05 3.71
N THR A 598 3.19 -8.39 2.62
CA THR A 598 2.66 -8.34 1.24
C THR A 598 1.42 -9.24 1.09
N ALA A 599 1.53 -10.51 1.50
CA ALA A 599 0.47 -11.52 1.44
C ALA A 599 -0.83 -11.12 2.15
N ASN A 600 -0.73 -10.44 3.31
CA ASN A 600 -1.89 -10.04 4.11
C ASN A 600 -2.52 -8.73 3.61
N SER A 601 -1.81 -7.91 2.83
CA SER A 601 -2.31 -6.63 2.32
C SER A 601 -3.11 -6.75 1.01
N ASP A 602 -2.89 -7.82 0.25
CA ASP A 602 -3.51 -8.03 -1.06
C ASP A 602 -4.49 -9.21 -1.04
N SER A 603 -5.75 -8.94 -1.39
CA SER A 603 -6.83 -9.94 -1.39
C SER A 603 -6.56 -11.12 -2.31
N LEU A 604 -5.79 -10.94 -3.38
CA LEU A 604 -5.52 -12.03 -4.33
C LEU A 604 -4.52 -13.02 -3.74
N LEU A 605 -3.43 -12.51 -3.13
CA LEU A 605 -2.42 -13.35 -2.49
C LEU A 605 -2.95 -14.09 -1.25
N GLN A 606 -3.91 -13.52 -0.51
CA GLN A 606 -4.59 -14.22 0.58
C GLN A 606 -5.30 -15.50 0.10
N ILE A 607 -5.88 -15.51 -1.11
CA ILE A 607 -6.55 -16.68 -1.67
C ILE A 607 -5.52 -17.79 -1.96
N PHE A 608 -4.39 -17.44 -2.57
CA PHE A 608 -3.29 -18.39 -2.81
C PHE A 608 -2.67 -18.93 -1.52
N PHE A 609 -2.48 -18.08 -0.51
CA PHE A 609 -2.03 -18.50 0.82
C PHE A 609 -3.00 -19.49 1.46
N MET A 610 -4.32 -19.23 1.37
CA MET A 610 -5.34 -20.14 1.88
C MET A 610 -5.34 -21.48 1.14
N PHE A 611 -5.25 -21.46 -0.20
CA PHE A 611 -5.13 -22.65 -1.03
C PHE A 611 -3.89 -23.48 -0.68
N ALA A 612 -2.71 -22.86 -0.65
CA ALA A 612 -1.46 -23.56 -0.36
C ALA A 612 -1.47 -24.15 1.07
N ARG A 613 -2.06 -23.43 2.04
CA ARG A 613 -2.26 -23.94 3.41
C ARG A 613 -3.20 -25.15 3.45
N LEU A 614 -4.27 -25.18 2.65
CA LEU A 614 -5.17 -26.34 2.53
C LEU A 614 -4.47 -27.52 1.85
N ALA A 615 -3.69 -27.27 0.81
CA ALA A 615 -2.92 -28.27 0.07
C ALA A 615 -1.60 -28.72 0.76
N LYS A 616 -1.24 -28.09 1.90
CA LYS A 616 0.02 -28.27 2.64
C LYS A 616 1.29 -28.02 1.80
N VAL A 617 1.22 -27.03 0.91
CA VAL A 617 2.29 -26.66 -0.02
C VAL A 617 3.12 -25.51 0.57
N PRO A 618 4.46 -25.56 0.54
CA PRO A 618 5.29 -24.42 0.92
C PRO A 618 5.02 -23.24 -0.03
N PHE A 619 4.67 -22.10 0.54
CA PHE A 619 4.17 -20.93 -0.21
C PHE A 619 5.00 -19.68 0.08
N SER A 620 5.38 -18.97 -0.97
CA SER A 620 5.94 -17.62 -0.90
C SER A 620 5.09 -16.67 -1.76
N SER A 621 5.13 -15.38 -1.45
CA SER A 621 4.43 -14.39 -2.28
C SER A 621 5.06 -13.02 -2.30
N GLU A 622 4.92 -12.36 -3.43
CA GLU A 622 5.53 -11.08 -3.76
C GLU A 622 4.48 -10.20 -4.44
N VAL A 623 4.46 -8.90 -4.12
CA VAL A 623 3.67 -7.93 -4.91
C VAL A 623 4.68 -6.99 -5.54
N ILE A 624 4.57 -6.79 -6.86
CA ILE A 624 5.43 -5.87 -7.58
C ILE A 624 4.53 -4.78 -8.16
N PHE A 625 4.73 -3.56 -7.67
CA PHE A 625 4.10 -2.41 -8.27
C PHE A 625 4.81 -2.03 -9.56
N SER A 626 4.03 -1.70 -10.59
CA SER A 626 4.57 -1.27 -11.88
C SER A 626 3.61 -0.32 -12.60
N THR A 627 4.13 0.52 -13.48
CA THR A 627 3.31 1.17 -14.50
C THR A 627 2.99 0.18 -15.64
N MET A 628 1.97 0.47 -16.46
CA MET A 628 1.62 -0.35 -17.63
C MET A 628 2.79 -0.61 -18.59
N LYS A 629 3.76 0.31 -18.67
CA LYS A 629 4.96 0.17 -19.52
C LYS A 629 6.03 -0.71 -18.89
N GLU A 630 6.12 -0.72 -17.57
CA GLU A 630 7.15 -1.43 -16.81
C GLU A 630 6.74 -2.86 -16.44
N LYS A 631 5.43 -3.20 -16.46
CA LYS A 631 4.93 -4.57 -16.18
C LYS A 631 5.81 -5.67 -16.80
N ALA A 632 6.09 -5.55 -18.10
CA ALA A 632 6.86 -6.55 -18.85
C ALA A 632 8.38 -6.49 -18.57
N ILE A 633 8.94 -5.31 -18.30
CA ILE A 633 10.35 -5.12 -17.92
C ILE A 633 10.60 -5.75 -16.54
N ASN A 634 9.69 -5.54 -15.58
CA ASN A 634 9.84 -6.03 -14.22
C ASN A 634 9.87 -7.57 -14.16
N ILE A 635 9.12 -8.24 -15.03
CA ILE A 635 9.17 -9.71 -15.18
C ILE A 635 10.57 -10.17 -15.60
N ASN A 636 11.22 -9.49 -16.56
CA ASN A 636 12.58 -9.81 -16.99
C ASN A 636 13.64 -9.53 -15.89
N THR A 637 13.36 -8.64 -14.94
CA THR A 637 14.25 -8.38 -13.80
C THR A 637 14.14 -9.39 -12.65
N LEU A 638 13.17 -10.31 -12.69
CA LEU A 638 13.01 -11.35 -11.66
C LEU A 638 14.21 -12.30 -11.66
N SER A 639 14.82 -12.50 -10.48
CA SER A 639 15.87 -13.49 -10.27
C SER A 639 15.29 -14.91 -10.19
N LEU A 640 14.91 -15.46 -11.35
CA LEU A 640 14.37 -16.82 -11.49
C LEU A 640 15.49 -17.85 -11.63
N ILE A 641 15.25 -19.05 -11.08
CA ILE A 641 16.14 -20.22 -11.22
C ILE A 641 15.86 -20.89 -12.56
N GLU A 642 16.86 -21.39 -13.26
CA GLU A 642 16.70 -22.05 -14.57
C GLU A 642 15.73 -23.26 -14.55
N SER A 643 15.58 -23.92 -13.39
CA SER A 643 14.62 -25.02 -13.14
C SER A 643 13.23 -24.57 -12.66
N SER A 644 12.96 -23.27 -12.57
CA SER A 644 11.63 -22.77 -12.22
C SER A 644 10.68 -22.85 -13.41
N LEU A 645 9.40 -23.10 -13.09
CA LEU A 645 8.30 -23.11 -14.05
C LEU A 645 7.44 -21.86 -13.82
N VAL A 646 7.50 -20.91 -14.76
CA VAL A 646 6.72 -19.68 -14.70
C VAL A 646 5.35 -19.90 -15.32
N PHE A 647 4.29 -19.71 -14.53
CA PHE A 647 2.90 -19.91 -14.92
C PHE A 647 2.19 -18.58 -15.15
N PHE A 648 1.73 -18.38 -16.38
CA PHE A 648 0.95 -17.22 -16.82
C PHE A 648 -0.50 -17.65 -17.11
N PRO A 649 -1.45 -17.43 -16.18
CA PRO A 649 -2.86 -17.49 -16.50
C PRO A 649 -3.23 -16.29 -17.37
N LEU A 650 -3.94 -16.54 -18.47
CA LEU A 650 -4.47 -15.54 -19.39
C LEU A 650 -5.96 -15.77 -19.55
N LYS A 651 -6.76 -14.73 -19.29
CA LYS A 651 -8.19 -14.75 -19.60
C LYS A 651 -8.38 -14.69 -21.12
N GLY A 652 -8.93 -15.78 -21.67
CA GLY A 652 -9.40 -15.89 -23.04
C GLY A 652 -10.77 -15.21 -23.23
N THR A 653 -11.53 -15.66 -24.23
CA THR A 653 -12.69 -14.91 -24.73
C THR A 653 -14.03 -15.58 -24.47
N SER A 654 -14.59 -15.40 -23.26
CA SER A 654 -15.98 -15.77 -22.98
C SER A 654 -16.96 -14.68 -23.45
N TYR A 655 -17.44 -14.77 -24.69
CA TYR A 655 -18.40 -13.79 -25.21
C TYR A 655 -19.78 -13.97 -24.55
N GLN A 656 -20.10 -13.09 -23.60
CA GLN A 656 -21.43 -13.00 -22.97
C GLN A 656 -21.90 -11.55 -22.75
N SER A 657 -21.88 -10.73 -23.80
CA SER A 657 -22.65 -9.48 -23.80
C SER A 657 -24.15 -9.80 -23.77
N LYS A 658 -24.81 -9.51 -22.65
CA LYS A 658 -26.28 -9.58 -22.54
C LYS A 658 -26.99 -8.33 -23.08
N ASP A 659 -26.25 -7.26 -23.37
CA ASP A 659 -26.80 -5.92 -23.63
C ASP A 659 -26.48 -5.36 -25.03
N SER A 660 -26.06 -6.21 -25.98
CA SER A 660 -25.86 -5.78 -27.38
C SER A 660 -26.42 -6.78 -28.38
N SER A 661 -27.42 -6.35 -29.16
CA SER A 661 -28.01 -7.10 -30.27
C SER A 661 -27.05 -7.21 -31.47
N VAL A 662 -26.10 -8.14 -31.40
CA VAL A 662 -25.18 -8.51 -32.49
C VAL A 662 -25.35 -10.01 -32.76
N LEU A 663 -25.44 -10.37 -34.04
CA LEU A 663 -25.90 -11.69 -34.50
C LEU A 663 -24.94 -12.83 -34.14
N ASN A 664 -25.49 -14.05 -34.17
CA ASN A 664 -24.86 -15.30 -33.73
C ASN A 664 -23.79 -15.90 -34.67
N ASP A 665 -23.49 -15.27 -35.81
CA ASP A 665 -22.62 -15.86 -36.83
C ASP A 665 -21.15 -15.37 -36.71
N ASP A 666 -20.24 -16.35 -36.69
CA ASP A 666 -18.77 -16.22 -36.65
C ASP A 666 -18.19 -15.31 -35.55
N ARG A 667 -18.08 -15.88 -34.34
CA ARG A 667 -17.19 -15.33 -33.30
C ARG A 667 -15.73 -15.33 -33.83
N TYR A 668 -15.03 -14.22 -33.58
CA TYR A 668 -13.64 -13.92 -33.96
C TYR A 668 -13.18 -14.35 -35.38
N LYS A 669 -13.07 -13.36 -36.28
CA LYS A 669 -12.63 -13.56 -37.68
C LYS A 669 -11.12 -13.69 -37.89
N SER A 670 -10.29 -13.31 -36.91
CA SER A 670 -8.84 -13.41 -37.00
C SER A 670 -8.17 -13.51 -35.62
N PHE A 671 -6.95 -14.04 -35.61
CA PHE A 671 -6.13 -14.11 -34.40
C PHE A 671 -5.85 -12.72 -33.80
N ASP A 672 -5.64 -11.69 -34.63
CA ASP A 672 -5.33 -10.33 -34.15
C ASP A 672 -6.44 -9.74 -33.27
N HIS A 673 -7.71 -10.05 -33.58
CA HIS A 673 -8.83 -9.65 -32.73
C HIS A 673 -8.76 -10.33 -31.36
N ILE A 674 -8.47 -11.64 -31.31
CA ILE A 674 -8.31 -12.37 -30.05
C ILE A 674 -7.07 -11.86 -29.29
N PHE A 675 -5.96 -11.62 -29.97
CA PHE A 675 -4.73 -11.11 -29.37
C PHE A 675 -4.93 -9.73 -28.71
N SER A 676 -5.60 -8.80 -29.40
CA SER A 676 -5.96 -7.50 -28.83
C SER A 676 -6.89 -7.63 -27.62
N HIS A 677 -7.81 -8.61 -27.64
CA HIS A 677 -8.71 -8.89 -26.52
C HIS A 677 -7.96 -9.51 -25.33
N ILE A 678 -7.03 -10.45 -25.55
CA ILE A 678 -6.19 -11.05 -24.50
C ILE A 678 -5.31 -9.97 -23.84
N LEU A 679 -4.70 -9.08 -24.62
CA LEU A 679 -3.92 -7.98 -24.05
C LEU A 679 -4.81 -7.01 -23.24
N GLY A 680 -6.02 -6.72 -23.74
CA GLY A 680 -6.98 -5.86 -23.06
C GLY A 680 -7.54 -6.44 -21.76
N SER A 681 -7.94 -7.72 -21.74
CA SER A 681 -8.57 -8.38 -20.58
C SER A 681 -7.60 -8.62 -19.42
N ASN A 682 -6.32 -8.83 -19.72
CA ASN A 682 -5.26 -9.08 -18.73
C ASN A 682 -4.42 -7.81 -18.42
N GLU A 683 -4.83 -6.64 -18.93
CA GLU A 683 -4.15 -5.34 -18.76
C GLU A 683 -2.64 -5.39 -19.09
N LEU A 684 -2.31 -5.97 -20.24
CA LEU A 684 -0.92 -6.18 -20.68
C LEU A 684 -0.51 -5.16 -21.76
N PRO A 685 0.73 -4.64 -21.74
CA PRO A 685 1.23 -3.77 -22.81
C PRO A 685 1.37 -4.54 -24.13
N SER A 686 1.26 -3.83 -25.27
CA SER A 686 1.42 -4.42 -26.61
C SER A 686 2.73 -5.19 -26.81
N ASN A 687 3.78 -4.80 -26.10
CA ASN A 687 5.13 -5.36 -26.22
C ASN A 687 5.40 -6.50 -25.21
N TYR A 688 4.40 -6.94 -24.44
CA TYR A 688 4.53 -7.93 -23.37
C TYR A 688 5.22 -9.22 -23.84
N PHE A 689 4.63 -9.92 -24.83
CA PHE A 689 5.17 -11.19 -25.34
C PHE A 689 6.53 -11.05 -26.02
N SER A 690 6.85 -9.88 -26.61
CA SER A 690 8.18 -9.65 -27.20
C SER A 690 9.28 -9.53 -26.15
N GLN A 691 8.96 -9.07 -24.94
CA GLN A 691 9.93 -8.96 -23.84
C GLN A 691 10.11 -10.29 -23.09
N LEU A 692 9.08 -11.14 -23.01
CA LEU A 692 9.21 -12.49 -22.41
C LEU A 692 10.26 -13.39 -23.09
N THR A 693 10.70 -13.05 -24.31
CA THR A 693 11.72 -13.78 -25.07
C THR A 693 13.11 -13.81 -24.41
N GLU A 694 13.36 -12.90 -23.46
CA GLU A 694 14.64 -12.81 -22.73
C GLU A 694 14.67 -13.64 -21.43
N LEU A 695 13.55 -14.25 -21.04
CA LEU A 695 13.44 -15.02 -19.79
C LEU A 695 14.26 -16.31 -19.82
N LYS A 696 14.99 -16.56 -18.72
CA LYS A 696 15.90 -17.71 -18.55
C LYS A 696 15.28 -18.84 -17.72
N SER A 697 14.02 -19.15 -17.97
CA SER A 697 13.22 -20.11 -17.19
C SER A 697 12.19 -20.79 -18.08
N ASN A 698 11.65 -21.93 -17.65
CA ASN A 698 10.57 -22.60 -18.38
C ASN A 698 9.27 -21.82 -18.24
N ILE A 699 8.50 -21.73 -19.33
CA ILE A 699 7.28 -20.90 -19.40
C ILE A 699 6.06 -21.79 -19.69
N LEU A 700 4.95 -21.48 -19.01
CA LEU A 700 3.67 -22.17 -19.14
C LEU A 700 2.54 -21.13 -19.21
N PHE A 701 1.85 -21.05 -20.36
CA PHE A 701 0.66 -20.20 -20.50
C PHE A 701 -0.61 -21.04 -20.39
N LEU A 702 -1.57 -20.61 -19.56
CA LEU A 702 -2.93 -21.17 -19.55
C LEU A 702 -3.89 -20.12 -20.14
N ILE A 703 -4.42 -20.37 -21.33
CA ILE A 703 -5.51 -19.57 -21.89
C ILE A 703 -6.83 -20.23 -21.50
N SER A 704 -7.58 -19.59 -20.59
CA SER A 704 -8.88 -20.08 -20.13
C SER A 704 -10.01 -19.39 -20.87
N ASN A 705 -10.81 -20.15 -21.63
CA ASN A 705 -11.97 -19.64 -22.37
C ASN A 705 -13.31 -19.85 -21.64
N ASN A 706 -13.29 -20.52 -20.48
CA ASN A 706 -14.47 -21.15 -19.86
C ASN A 706 -14.82 -20.58 -18.47
N SER A 707 -14.42 -19.34 -18.17
CA SER A 707 -14.43 -18.76 -16.81
C SER A 707 -15.78 -18.70 -16.10
N ASP A 708 -16.90 -18.68 -16.84
CA ASP A 708 -18.18 -18.18 -16.32
C ASP A 708 -19.13 -19.28 -15.81
N ARG A 709 -18.67 -20.53 -15.67
CA ARG A 709 -19.48 -21.70 -15.24
C ARG A 709 -18.83 -22.54 -14.15
N LEU A 710 -18.67 -21.97 -12.95
CA LEU A 710 -18.20 -22.68 -11.76
C LEU A 710 -19.30 -23.54 -11.11
N ASN A 711 -19.46 -24.77 -11.57
CA ASN A 711 -20.21 -25.82 -10.86
C ASN A 711 -19.26 -26.71 -10.06
N VAL A 712 -19.50 -26.83 -8.75
CA VAL A 712 -18.65 -27.58 -7.80
C VAL A 712 -18.55 -29.08 -8.13
N ASP A 713 -19.53 -29.66 -8.82
CA ASP A 713 -19.48 -31.07 -9.22
C ASP A 713 -18.52 -31.34 -10.40
N ARG A 714 -18.11 -30.31 -11.16
CA ARG A 714 -17.23 -30.46 -12.35
C ARG A 714 -15.74 -30.66 -12.00
N PHE A 715 -15.33 -30.44 -10.74
CA PHE A 715 -13.94 -30.68 -10.30
C PHE A 715 -13.46 -32.13 -10.40
N LYS A 716 -14.36 -33.10 -10.68
CA LYS A 716 -14.03 -34.53 -10.73
C LYS A 716 -13.81 -35.11 -12.12
N THR A 717 -14.20 -34.39 -13.17
CA THR A 717 -14.18 -34.86 -14.56
C THR A 717 -13.56 -33.81 -15.46
N LYS A 718 -12.33 -34.08 -15.93
CA LYS A 718 -11.66 -33.28 -16.96
C LYS A 718 -10.98 -34.18 -17.97
N ASN A 719 -10.98 -33.72 -19.22
CA ASN A 719 -10.30 -34.38 -20.32
C ASN A 719 -9.01 -33.60 -20.64
N PHE A 720 -7.85 -34.26 -20.60
CA PHE A 720 -6.58 -33.67 -21.03
C PHE A 720 -6.12 -34.30 -22.34
N TYR A 721 -5.85 -33.46 -23.34
CA TYR A 721 -5.45 -33.89 -24.67
C TYR A 721 -4.07 -33.35 -25.02
N LEU A 722 -3.09 -34.23 -25.22
CA LEU A 722 -1.75 -33.84 -25.64
C LEU A 722 -1.66 -33.87 -27.17
N LEU A 723 -1.24 -32.76 -27.78
CA LEU A 723 -1.12 -32.61 -29.24
C LEU A 723 0.34 -32.69 -29.69
N LEU A 724 0.69 -33.71 -30.47
CA LEU A 724 2.01 -33.89 -31.09
C LEU A 724 1.87 -33.86 -32.63
N GLN A 725 1.67 -32.64 -33.14
CA GLN A 725 1.37 -32.35 -34.55
C GLN A 725 2.56 -32.56 -35.50
N ASN A 726 3.79 -32.38 -35.02
CA ASN A 726 4.97 -32.22 -35.87
C ASN A 726 5.88 -33.46 -35.89
N PRO A 727 6.58 -33.75 -37.01
CA PRO A 727 7.37 -34.98 -37.15
C PRO A 727 8.66 -34.98 -36.31
N ASN A 728 9.23 -33.80 -36.06
CA ASN A 728 10.44 -33.66 -35.24
C ASN A 728 10.05 -33.11 -33.86
N ILE A 729 10.47 -33.82 -32.82
CA ILE A 729 10.18 -33.53 -31.41
C ILE A 729 11.22 -32.54 -30.87
N THR A 730 10.74 -31.50 -30.18
CA THR A 730 11.56 -30.46 -29.54
C THR A 730 11.66 -30.68 -28.03
N SER A 731 12.56 -29.95 -27.36
CA SER A 731 12.63 -29.92 -25.89
C SER A 731 11.33 -29.43 -25.24
N SER A 732 10.59 -28.53 -25.89
CA SER A 732 9.27 -28.08 -25.42
C SER A 732 8.21 -29.19 -25.51
N ASP A 733 8.25 -30.02 -26.57
CA ASP A 733 7.37 -31.19 -26.72
C ASP A 733 7.65 -32.23 -25.60
N LEU A 734 8.92 -32.45 -25.26
CA LEU A 734 9.31 -33.32 -24.14
C LEU A 734 8.87 -32.76 -22.77
N LEU A 735 8.90 -31.43 -22.57
CA LEU A 735 8.35 -30.78 -21.37
C LEU A 735 6.82 -30.93 -21.29
N ALA A 736 6.11 -30.86 -22.42
CA ALA A 736 4.67 -31.12 -22.48
C ALA A 736 4.33 -32.55 -22.05
N ILE A 737 5.10 -33.54 -22.53
CA ILE A 737 4.97 -34.94 -22.13
C ILE A 737 5.21 -35.10 -20.62
N TYR A 738 6.27 -34.49 -20.07
CA TYR A 738 6.55 -34.53 -18.62
C TYR A 738 5.40 -33.97 -17.77
N LEU A 739 4.85 -32.81 -18.14
CA LEU A 739 3.73 -32.19 -17.43
C LEU A 739 2.44 -33.02 -17.54
N PHE A 740 2.16 -33.61 -18.71
CA PHE A 740 1.03 -34.51 -18.92
C PHE A 740 1.09 -35.77 -18.05
N LEU A 741 2.29 -36.35 -17.86
CA LEU A 741 2.52 -37.49 -16.97
C LEU A 741 2.34 -37.11 -15.49
N LEU A 742 2.85 -35.93 -15.10
CA LEU A 742 2.72 -35.41 -13.73
C LEU A 742 1.25 -35.19 -13.35
N ILE A 743 0.45 -34.57 -14.23
CA ILE A 743 -1.00 -34.36 -14.05
C ILE A 743 -1.71 -35.72 -13.88
N ASN A 744 -1.41 -36.69 -14.75
CA ASN A 744 -1.98 -38.04 -14.71
C ASN A 744 -1.68 -38.77 -13.40
N TYR A 745 -0.42 -38.81 -13.00
CA TYR A 745 0.03 -39.49 -11.79
C TYR A 745 -0.63 -38.91 -10.53
N ARG A 746 -0.64 -37.58 -10.38
CA ARG A 746 -1.26 -36.89 -9.24
C ARG A 746 -2.78 -36.99 -9.26
N GLY A 747 -3.38 -36.96 -10.45
CA GLY A 747 -4.81 -37.15 -10.64
C GLY A 747 -5.34 -38.49 -10.16
N ARG A 748 -4.62 -39.59 -10.45
CA ARG A 748 -4.95 -40.94 -9.94
C ARG A 748 -4.77 -41.06 -8.43
N LYS A 749 -3.71 -40.48 -7.87
CA LYS A 749 -3.44 -40.48 -6.41
C LYS A 749 -4.61 -39.84 -5.61
N ASN A 750 -5.39 -38.96 -6.24
CA ASN A 750 -6.57 -38.30 -5.68
C ASN A 750 -7.94 -38.92 -6.08
N GLN A 751 -7.97 -40.03 -6.85
CA GLN A 751 -9.21 -40.64 -7.36
C GLN A 751 -10.09 -39.71 -8.23
N TYR A 752 -9.47 -38.82 -9.02
CA TYR A 752 -10.21 -38.02 -10.02
C TYR A 752 -10.49 -38.85 -11.29
N ASN A 753 -11.68 -38.70 -11.88
CA ASN A 753 -12.06 -39.33 -13.14
C ASN A 753 -11.52 -38.50 -14.31
N ILE A 754 -10.23 -38.62 -14.56
CA ILE A 754 -9.55 -37.92 -15.65
C ILE A 754 -9.47 -38.86 -16.86
N LYS A 755 -9.96 -38.40 -18.02
CA LYS A 755 -9.63 -39.03 -19.30
C LYS A 755 -8.41 -38.34 -19.90
N THR A 756 -7.48 -39.11 -20.44
CA THR A 756 -6.30 -38.57 -21.10
C THR A 756 -6.01 -39.29 -22.40
N SER A 757 -5.87 -38.52 -23.48
CA SER A 757 -5.59 -39.05 -24.81
C SER A 757 -4.44 -38.27 -25.45
N ILE A 758 -3.62 -38.96 -26.25
CA ILE A 758 -2.49 -38.37 -26.96
C ILE A 758 -2.77 -38.46 -28.46
N PHE A 759 -2.81 -37.31 -29.13
CA PHE A 759 -2.98 -37.23 -30.58
C PHE A 759 -1.62 -37.05 -31.26
N ILE A 760 -1.25 -38.02 -32.09
CA ILE A 760 0.08 -38.10 -32.71
C ILE A 760 -0.09 -38.09 -34.23
N ASN A 761 0.71 -37.27 -34.93
CA ASN A 761 0.81 -37.32 -36.38
C ASN A 761 1.34 -38.69 -36.84
N GLU A 762 0.68 -39.34 -37.80
CA GLU A 762 1.01 -40.70 -38.24
C GLU A 762 2.46 -40.90 -38.71
N LYS A 763 3.13 -39.81 -39.15
CA LYS A 763 4.57 -39.81 -39.48
C LYS A 763 5.49 -40.15 -38.29
N ASN A 764 4.97 -40.16 -37.06
CA ASN A 764 5.68 -40.45 -35.81
C ASN A 764 5.40 -41.85 -35.25
N SER A 765 5.04 -42.83 -36.08
CA SER A 765 4.78 -44.21 -35.60
C SER A 765 5.96 -44.78 -34.76
N HIS A 766 7.20 -44.62 -35.21
CA HIS A 766 8.40 -45.03 -34.47
C HIS A 766 8.60 -44.35 -33.10
N PHE A 767 7.95 -43.22 -32.85
CA PHE A 767 8.01 -42.56 -31.55
C PHE A 767 7.14 -43.29 -30.52
N ILE A 768 6.02 -43.90 -30.93
CA ILE A 768 5.10 -44.63 -30.04
C ILE A 768 5.81 -45.80 -29.36
N ASP A 769 6.51 -46.64 -30.12
CA ASP A 769 7.22 -47.82 -29.57
C ASP A 769 8.23 -47.42 -28.49
N ASN A 770 8.99 -46.35 -28.75
CA ASN A 770 9.94 -45.77 -27.80
C ASN A 770 9.23 -45.20 -26.56
N LEU A 771 8.13 -44.47 -26.73
CA LEU A 771 7.37 -43.88 -25.64
C LEU A 771 6.76 -44.96 -24.72
N CYS A 772 6.12 -45.98 -25.33
CA CYS A 772 5.57 -47.13 -24.62
C CYS A 772 6.66 -47.89 -23.86
N SER A 773 7.82 -48.17 -24.48
CA SER A 773 8.92 -48.84 -23.79
C SER A 773 9.40 -48.06 -22.55
N VAL A 774 9.45 -46.72 -22.61
CA VAL A 774 9.82 -45.87 -21.47
C VAL A 774 8.75 -45.89 -20.36
N PHE A 775 7.47 -46.07 -20.71
CA PHE A 775 6.39 -46.21 -19.74
C PHE A 775 6.41 -47.59 -19.05
N GLU A 776 6.65 -48.67 -19.80
CA GLU A 776 6.76 -50.04 -19.26
C GLU A 776 7.98 -50.19 -18.33
N ASP A 777 9.15 -49.73 -18.78
CA ASP A 777 10.44 -49.84 -18.06
C ASP A 777 10.45 -49.20 -16.66
N GLN A 778 9.49 -48.34 -16.34
CA GLN A 778 9.52 -47.48 -15.15
C GLN A 778 8.39 -47.73 -14.16
N SER A 779 7.43 -48.61 -14.46
CA SER A 779 6.23 -48.84 -13.65
C SER A 779 5.44 -47.55 -13.31
N TRP A 780 5.63 -46.48 -14.08
CA TRP A 780 4.93 -45.21 -13.87
C TRP A 780 3.43 -45.33 -14.17
N PHE A 781 3.03 -46.25 -15.07
CA PHE A 781 1.67 -46.40 -15.57
C PHE A 781 1.32 -47.84 -15.98
N GLU A 782 0.02 -48.15 -15.98
CA GLU A 782 -0.57 -49.22 -16.80
C GLU A 782 -1.08 -48.63 -18.12
N ILE A 783 -0.66 -49.20 -19.26
CA ILE A 783 -0.94 -48.67 -20.62
C ILE A 783 -2.45 -48.65 -20.95
N SER A 784 -3.25 -49.50 -20.30
CA SER A 784 -4.70 -49.72 -20.50
C SER A 784 -5.62 -48.51 -20.30
N SER A 785 -5.07 -47.30 -20.12
CA SER A 785 -5.75 -46.14 -19.55
C SER A 785 -5.39 -44.80 -20.21
N ILE A 786 -4.64 -44.81 -21.31
CA ILE A 786 -4.35 -43.65 -22.15
C ILE A 786 -4.68 -44.00 -23.60
N ASP A 787 -5.60 -43.26 -24.22
CA ASP A 787 -5.94 -43.49 -25.63
C ASP A 787 -4.91 -42.78 -26.53
N ILE A 788 -4.07 -43.56 -27.23
CA ILE A 788 -3.14 -43.03 -28.23
C ILE A 788 -3.83 -43.09 -29.60
N ILE A 789 -4.03 -41.92 -30.21
CA ILE A 789 -4.77 -41.77 -31.47
C ILE A 789 -3.84 -41.23 -32.55
N LEU A 790 -3.66 -42.04 -33.60
CA LEU A 790 -2.90 -41.67 -34.80
C LEU A 790 -3.79 -40.85 -35.75
N ILE A 791 -3.32 -39.69 -36.17
CA ILE A 791 -4.00 -38.83 -37.14
C ILE A 791 -3.10 -38.60 -38.35
N ASN A 792 -3.64 -38.88 -39.55
CA ASN A 792 -2.99 -38.54 -40.81
C ASN A 792 -3.62 -37.27 -41.41
N PRO A 793 -2.93 -36.11 -41.37
CA PRO A 793 -3.46 -34.86 -41.93
C PRO A 793 -3.51 -34.83 -43.47
N ASN A 794 -3.01 -35.87 -44.16
CA ASN A 794 -2.90 -35.90 -45.63
C ASN A 794 -3.94 -36.83 -46.31
N VAL A 795 -4.84 -37.49 -45.57
CA VAL A 795 -5.82 -38.43 -46.15
C VAL A 795 -7.10 -37.69 -46.58
N LYS A 796 -7.41 -37.75 -47.88
CA LYS A 796 -8.74 -37.45 -48.41
C LYS A 796 -9.67 -38.65 -48.17
N ASN A 797 -10.55 -38.57 -47.18
CA ASN A 797 -11.66 -39.53 -47.06
C ASN A 797 -12.83 -39.12 -47.96
N GLU A 798 -13.60 -40.10 -48.45
CA GLU A 798 -14.63 -39.96 -49.50
C GLU A 798 -15.96 -39.32 -49.04
N SER A 799 -15.93 -38.49 -48.00
CA SER A 799 -17.08 -37.69 -47.57
C SER A 799 -16.64 -36.25 -47.33
N ASP A 800 -17.23 -35.32 -48.08
CA ASP A 800 -16.84 -33.92 -48.18
C ASP A 800 -16.50 -33.23 -46.84
N ILE A 801 -15.22 -32.91 -46.64
CA ILE A 801 -14.68 -31.64 -46.10
C ILE A 801 -13.14 -31.68 -46.21
N SER A 802 -12.55 -30.60 -46.70
CA SER A 802 -11.09 -30.43 -46.74
C SER A 802 -10.54 -29.94 -45.40
N CYS A 803 -10.09 -30.86 -44.55
CA CYS A 803 -9.41 -30.50 -43.30
C CYS A 803 -7.95 -30.09 -43.54
N GLU A 804 -7.73 -28.81 -43.85
CA GLU A 804 -6.39 -28.23 -44.12
C GLU A 804 -5.49 -28.09 -42.88
N CYS A 805 -6.00 -28.35 -41.66
CA CYS A 805 -5.26 -28.16 -40.41
C CYS A 805 -5.49 -29.32 -39.43
N PHE A 806 -4.40 -29.85 -38.84
CA PHE A 806 -4.35 -31.03 -37.96
C PHE A 806 -5.40 -30.98 -36.83
N ILE A 807 -5.63 -29.80 -36.26
CA ILE A 807 -6.56 -29.58 -35.14
C ILE A 807 -8.02 -29.76 -35.55
N LYS A 808 -8.38 -29.50 -36.82
CA LYS A 808 -9.73 -29.78 -37.32
C LYS A 808 -10.00 -31.29 -37.33
N CYS A 809 -9.04 -32.09 -37.80
CA CYS A 809 -9.10 -33.56 -37.72
C CYS A 809 -9.18 -34.08 -36.26
N VAL A 810 -8.44 -33.47 -35.32
CA VAL A 810 -8.54 -33.81 -33.88
C VAL A 810 -9.96 -33.55 -33.36
N LEU A 811 -10.51 -32.35 -33.64
CA LEU A 811 -11.82 -31.94 -33.14
C LEU A 811 -12.98 -32.72 -33.79
N GLU A 812 -12.84 -33.14 -35.04
CA GLU A 812 -13.79 -34.06 -35.71
C GLU A 812 -13.76 -35.46 -35.08
N ASN A 813 -12.58 -36.03 -34.83
CA ASN A 813 -12.46 -37.31 -34.12
C ASN A 813 -13.08 -37.24 -32.71
N ILE A 814 -12.82 -36.17 -31.95
CA ILE A 814 -13.43 -35.99 -30.62
C ILE A 814 -14.96 -35.88 -30.74
N ARG A 815 -15.49 -35.09 -31.68
CA ARG A 815 -16.95 -34.98 -31.94
C ARG A 815 -17.63 -36.30 -32.31
N LEU A 816 -16.92 -37.22 -32.96
CA LEU A 816 -17.45 -38.55 -33.28
C LEU A 816 -17.48 -39.48 -32.06
N THR A 817 -16.71 -39.18 -31.00
CA THR A 817 -16.57 -40.02 -29.80
C THR A 817 -17.24 -39.46 -28.54
N GLU A 818 -17.39 -38.14 -28.42
CA GLU A 818 -17.88 -37.46 -27.22
C GLU A 818 -18.97 -36.40 -27.51
N LYS A 819 -19.79 -36.10 -26.49
CA LYS A 819 -20.82 -35.06 -26.56
C LYS A 819 -20.20 -33.67 -26.52
N GLU A 820 -20.81 -32.69 -27.22
CA GLU A 820 -20.30 -31.31 -27.25
C GLU A 820 -20.17 -30.64 -25.86
N ASP A 821 -21.00 -31.02 -24.88
CA ASP A 821 -20.86 -30.52 -23.50
C ASP A 821 -19.54 -30.93 -22.82
N MET A 822 -18.91 -32.05 -23.23
CA MET A 822 -17.62 -32.52 -22.71
C MET A 822 -16.44 -31.75 -23.33
N LEU A 823 -16.60 -31.21 -24.54
CA LEU A 823 -15.61 -30.35 -25.18
C LEU A 823 -15.45 -29.02 -24.44
N GLU A 824 -16.51 -28.49 -23.81
CA GLU A 824 -16.41 -27.33 -22.88
C GLU A 824 -15.61 -27.65 -21.59
N GLU A 825 -15.22 -28.91 -21.35
CA GLU A 825 -14.45 -29.33 -20.15
C GLU A 825 -13.04 -29.86 -20.51
N ALA A 826 -12.67 -29.79 -21.80
CA ALA A 826 -11.36 -30.21 -22.30
C ALA A 826 -10.24 -29.17 -22.06
N THR A 827 -9.03 -29.65 -21.79
CA THR A 827 -7.79 -28.86 -21.75
C THR A 827 -6.76 -29.45 -22.70
N PHE A 828 -6.41 -28.73 -23.76
CA PHE A 828 -5.42 -29.15 -24.74
C PHE A 828 -4.02 -28.68 -24.34
N ILE A 829 -3.03 -29.58 -24.38
CA ILE A 829 -1.62 -29.29 -24.11
C ILE A 829 -0.85 -29.28 -25.43
N ILE A 830 -0.15 -28.19 -25.71
CA ILE A 830 0.75 -28.03 -26.86
C ILE A 830 2.07 -27.36 -26.45
N ALA A 831 3.13 -27.61 -27.22
CA ALA A 831 4.43 -26.98 -27.07
C ALA A 831 4.63 -25.81 -28.06
N GLU A 832 5.11 -24.67 -27.56
CA GLU A 832 5.60 -23.55 -28.37
C GLU A 832 7.10 -23.68 -28.64
N ARG A 833 7.48 -23.41 -29.89
CA ARG A 833 8.76 -23.76 -30.49
C ARG A 833 9.68 -22.56 -30.62
N TYR A 834 9.16 -21.40 -31.03
CA TYR A 834 9.97 -20.19 -31.26
C TYR A 834 9.18 -18.91 -31.02
N PHE A 835 9.71 -18.03 -30.19
CA PHE A 835 9.33 -16.62 -30.21
C PHE A 835 10.09 -15.90 -31.32
N VAL A 836 9.40 -15.53 -32.40
CA VAL A 836 9.95 -14.67 -33.45
C VAL A 836 9.75 -13.22 -33.03
N GLY A 837 10.80 -12.39 -33.05
CA GLY A 837 10.78 -10.99 -32.63
C GLY A 837 9.81 -10.11 -33.46
N GLY A 838 8.53 -10.17 -33.11
CA GLY A 838 7.41 -9.53 -33.82
C GLY A 838 6.09 -10.29 -33.71
N ASN A 839 6.10 -11.62 -33.54
CA ASN A 839 4.91 -12.46 -33.42
C ASN A 839 4.93 -13.29 -32.11
N PRO A 840 3.84 -13.29 -31.32
CA PRO A 840 3.82 -13.87 -29.97
C PRO A 840 3.76 -15.41 -29.91
N PHE A 841 3.28 -16.05 -30.97
CA PHE A 841 3.08 -17.50 -31.07
C PHE A 841 3.35 -17.97 -32.50
N SER A 842 3.66 -19.26 -32.64
CA SER A 842 3.69 -19.97 -33.92
C SER A 842 2.30 -20.04 -34.57
N ASP A 843 2.23 -20.14 -35.90
CA ASP A 843 0.94 -20.13 -36.61
C ASP A 843 0.06 -21.35 -36.24
N GLU A 844 0.67 -22.50 -35.95
CA GLU A 844 -0.01 -23.69 -35.40
C GLU A 844 -0.72 -23.39 -34.07
N VAL A 845 -0.06 -22.67 -33.16
CA VAL A 845 -0.61 -22.29 -31.86
C VAL A 845 -1.69 -21.21 -32.02
N LYS A 846 -1.55 -20.28 -32.98
CA LYS A 846 -2.60 -19.29 -33.30
C LYS A 846 -3.91 -19.94 -33.74
N ASP A 847 -3.85 -20.95 -34.60
CA ASP A 847 -5.02 -21.70 -35.07
C ASP A 847 -5.75 -22.39 -33.92
N ILE A 848 -5.01 -22.96 -32.96
CA ILE A 848 -5.59 -23.59 -31.76
C ILE A 848 -6.26 -22.56 -30.87
N ILE A 849 -5.63 -21.39 -30.66
CA ILE A 849 -6.20 -20.31 -29.87
C ILE A 849 -7.49 -19.78 -30.51
N LEU A 850 -7.53 -19.66 -31.85
CA LEU A 850 -8.70 -19.25 -32.61
C LEU A 850 -9.85 -20.28 -32.48
N GLU A 851 -9.58 -21.56 -32.68
CA GLU A 851 -10.56 -22.64 -32.53
C GLU A 851 -11.05 -22.77 -31.08
N GLY A 852 -10.16 -22.68 -30.09
CA GLY A 852 -10.49 -22.78 -28.66
C GLY A 852 -11.28 -21.59 -28.12
N ALA A 853 -11.03 -20.38 -28.62
CA ALA A 853 -11.86 -19.21 -28.36
C ALA A 853 -13.30 -19.41 -28.88
N ASN A 854 -13.44 -19.98 -30.08
CA ASN A 854 -14.73 -20.14 -30.75
C ASN A 854 -15.54 -21.34 -30.21
N LYS A 855 -14.88 -22.45 -29.88
CA LYS A 855 -15.45 -23.70 -29.35
C LYS A 855 -15.40 -23.82 -27.82
N ARG A 856 -14.86 -22.84 -27.10
CA ARG A 856 -14.80 -22.76 -25.63
C ARG A 856 -14.12 -23.96 -24.99
N PHE A 857 -12.84 -24.15 -25.27
CA PHE A 857 -11.98 -25.08 -24.53
C PHE A 857 -10.72 -24.39 -24.02
N ASN A 858 -10.10 -24.95 -22.97
CA ASN A 858 -8.89 -24.39 -22.38
C ASN A 858 -7.64 -24.87 -23.11
N ILE A 859 -6.61 -24.03 -23.17
CA ILE A 859 -5.35 -24.32 -23.87
C ILE A 859 -4.19 -24.07 -22.93
N LEU A 860 -3.28 -25.04 -22.86
CA LEU A 860 -2.05 -25.01 -22.06
C LEU A 860 -0.85 -25.07 -23.02
N ILE A 861 -0.05 -24.00 -23.04
CA ILE A 861 1.09 -23.83 -23.96
C ILE A 861 2.38 -23.92 -23.16
N THR A 862 3.25 -24.88 -23.50
CA THR A 862 4.52 -25.14 -22.81
C THR A 862 5.71 -24.62 -23.61
N HIS A 863 6.72 -24.05 -22.96
CA HIS A 863 7.97 -23.65 -23.61
C HIS A 863 9.18 -23.95 -22.71
N HIS A 864 10.14 -24.72 -23.23
CA HIS A 864 11.35 -25.11 -22.49
C HIS A 864 12.54 -24.22 -22.86
N TYR A 865 13.07 -23.47 -21.89
CA TYR A 865 14.27 -22.65 -22.09
C TYR A 865 15.52 -23.53 -22.17
N SER A 866 16.22 -23.51 -23.31
CA SER A 866 17.52 -24.16 -23.46
C SER A 866 18.61 -23.14 -23.77
N SER A 867 19.70 -23.14 -22.98
CA SER A 867 20.83 -22.22 -23.13
C SER A 867 21.66 -22.45 -24.40
N LEU A 868 21.39 -23.56 -25.11
CA LEU A 868 21.90 -23.82 -26.45
C LEU A 868 21.00 -23.11 -27.46
N ASN A 869 21.49 -22.01 -28.02
CA ASN A 869 20.92 -21.38 -29.21
C ASN A 869 20.69 -22.44 -30.30
N ASN A 870 19.43 -22.79 -30.58
CA ASN A 870 19.06 -23.68 -31.67
C ASN A 870 19.22 -22.97 -33.03
N LYS A 871 20.48 -22.82 -33.45
CA LYS A 871 20.80 -22.99 -34.86
C LYS A 871 20.70 -24.49 -35.17
N PHE A 872 19.65 -24.86 -35.89
CA PHE A 872 19.52 -26.10 -36.68
C PHE A 872 20.27 -27.34 -36.15
N LEU A 873 19.52 -28.23 -35.50
CA LEU A 873 19.78 -29.67 -35.57
C LEU A 873 18.72 -30.24 -36.52
N GLY A 874 19.18 -30.72 -37.68
CA GLY A 874 18.36 -31.32 -38.75
C GLY A 874 18.36 -32.84 -38.71
#